data_AF-A0A9D7T4S7-F1
#
_entry.id   AF-A0A9D7T4S7-F1
#
_cell.length_a   1.000
_cell.length_b   1.000
_cell.length_c   1.000
_cell.angle_alpha   90.00
_cell.angle_beta   90.00
_cell.angle_gamma   90.00
#
_symmetry.space_group_name_H-M   'P 1'
#
loop_
_entity.id
_entity.type
_entity.pdbx_description
1 polymer ?
#
loop_
_entity_poly.entity_id
_entity_poly.type
_entity_poly.pdbx_seq_one_letter_code
_entity_poly.pdbx_strand_id
1 'polypeptide(L)'
;MPRSFPAKTLPVFYRGVFCLLFWALAIVTVPIAKLSAEEKPVAGSTSANASASCLECHSDHTLTMRKQKREVPLFVDQARLAKSVHGSLDCVDCHEGFDGESVPHKKLVTTVDCTSCHEDMAKKHVFHANLAGVAAKAMNDVACTVCHGTHETTKVRSADFSFAAKRQAESCGQCHEAARRQFFDSAHGMALVAGAIDAPVCLTCHQKPITCKDPTVLATVELKRAQAELCQSCHVKKASVSGQAVRGMNFVSSFDQSVHGAALHAGKAESANCVDCHGAHEMNRAIVAGAKINKQNQPGTCAKCHEKVAMEFNSSVHAVALRKGNADSPVCTDCHGEHEIKAHTDSASPVFARNVAQQVCASCHASLRLTQKYGLSSNSFQTFADSYHGLAARGGSVEVVNCASCHDVHAIKSHLDPTSTVHKSNLVQTCGQCHPGANTRFTVGSVHVSPSAANAKDKNSLILRLVADFYVWMIVLVVGGMSVHNFLDLFKKVRRKLKVHRGLIEEEHVAHRLYIRMTLHERLQHAALVISFVLLVVTGFMLRYPEAWWVVAIRNLSSSAFELRGLVHRVAGVVILAAGVWHVSYLAFTKPGRSLLRDLLPAKRDFTDPFKVLKYNLGLAKTKPEFPRFCYIEKAEYWALVWGTILMGITGLVLWFDNTSMGLFTKLGFDISRTIHFYEAILATLAIIVWHFYFVLFNPDIYPMNLAWLTGHISEREMMEDHPLELKQLKEAEAKEAEARKAGGQPPAPEIPRDDSPKPPTERP
;
A
#
# COMPACT_ATOMS: atom_id res chain seq x y z
N MET A 1 -21.56 -7.11 17.91
CA MET A 1 -21.20 -5.68 17.93
C MET A 1 -20.77 -5.27 16.52
N PRO A 2 -21.26 -4.13 15.98
CA PRO A 2 -20.86 -3.65 14.65
C PRO A 2 -19.45 -3.07 14.65
N ARG A 3 -18.75 -3.14 13.51
CA ARG A 3 -17.37 -2.63 13.35
C ARG A 3 -17.38 -1.18 12.86
N SER A 4 -16.76 -0.27 13.61
CA SER A 4 -16.56 1.13 13.24
C SER A 4 -15.40 1.30 12.25
N PHE A 5 -15.68 1.78 11.04
CA PHE A 5 -14.64 2.20 10.08
C PHE A 5 -14.13 3.63 10.40
N PRO A 6 -12.81 3.89 10.38
CA PRO A 6 -12.25 5.22 10.59
C PRO A 6 -12.35 6.09 9.32
N ALA A 7 -13.45 6.82 9.14
CA ALA A 7 -13.66 7.71 8.00
C ALA A 7 -12.82 9.00 8.10
N LYS A 8 -11.68 9.08 7.39
CA LYS A 8 -10.83 10.28 7.32
C LYS A 8 -10.24 10.62 5.93
N THR A 9 -10.96 10.38 4.83
CA THR A 9 -10.65 10.96 3.50
C THR A 9 -11.88 11.02 2.58
N LEU A 10 -12.70 12.08 2.69
CA LEU A 10 -13.63 12.52 1.64
C LEU A 10 -13.79 14.05 1.66
N PRO A 11 -14.04 14.71 0.51
CA PRO A 11 -14.11 16.16 0.40
C PRO A 11 -15.39 16.78 0.99
N VAL A 12 -15.39 18.10 1.11
CA VAL A 12 -16.19 18.93 2.04
C VAL A 12 -17.72 18.94 1.80
N PHE A 13 -18.24 18.30 0.74
CA PHE A 13 -19.60 18.52 0.24
C PHE A 13 -20.76 17.80 0.99
N TYR A 14 -20.49 17.00 2.02
CA TYR A 14 -21.51 16.23 2.77
C TYR A 14 -21.43 16.48 4.28
N ARG A 15 -21.83 17.68 4.74
CA ARG A 15 -21.81 18.07 6.17
C ARG A 15 -23.02 18.89 6.66
N GLY A 16 -24.20 18.58 6.13
CA GLY A 16 -25.50 18.97 6.71
C GLY A 16 -26.40 17.74 6.93
N VAL A 17 -27.46 17.90 7.74
CA VAL A 17 -28.52 16.93 8.08
C VAL A 17 -28.26 15.97 9.27
N PHE A 18 -27.15 15.22 9.34
CA PHE A 18 -26.96 14.25 10.45
C PHE A 18 -26.19 14.82 11.66
N CYS A 19 -26.91 15.45 12.60
CA CYS A 19 -26.34 15.92 13.88
C CYS A 19 -27.39 16.06 15.02
N LEU A 20 -28.21 15.03 15.25
CA LEU A 20 -29.09 14.89 16.42
C LEU A 20 -29.12 13.42 16.88
N LEU A 21 -29.36 13.19 18.18
CA LEU A 21 -29.29 11.89 18.89
C LEU A 21 -27.86 11.29 18.88
N PHE A 22 -27.08 11.30 19.95
CA PHE A 22 -27.35 10.68 21.26
C PHE A 22 -26.44 11.27 22.36
N TRP A 23 -26.98 11.47 23.56
CA TRP A 23 -26.23 11.83 24.78
C TRP A 23 -26.94 11.26 26.02
N ALA A 24 -26.20 11.14 27.13
CA ALA A 24 -26.56 10.37 28.33
C ALA A 24 -26.67 8.83 28.09
N LEU A 25 -26.53 7.95 29.08
CA LEU A 25 -26.45 8.13 30.54
C LEU A 25 -25.18 7.51 31.16
N ALA A 26 -24.91 7.78 32.45
CA ALA A 26 -23.81 7.21 33.23
C ALA A 26 -24.18 7.10 34.73
N ILE A 27 -23.24 6.63 35.57
CA ILE A 27 -23.31 6.48 37.06
C ILE A 27 -24.33 5.39 37.53
N VAL A 28 -24.15 4.54 38.57
CA VAL A 28 -23.09 4.33 39.61
C VAL A 28 -22.53 2.86 39.50
N THR A 29 -22.13 2.01 40.48
CA THR A 29 -22.15 1.97 41.97
C THR A 29 -21.00 1.10 42.56
N VAL A 30 -20.34 1.62 43.61
CA VAL A 30 -19.69 1.03 44.82
C VAL A 30 -19.35 -0.51 44.93
N PRO A 31 -18.16 -0.88 45.48
CA PRO A 31 -17.72 -2.28 45.73
C PRO A 31 -17.95 -2.80 47.17
N ILE A 32 -17.74 -4.11 47.41
CA ILE A 32 -17.85 -4.75 48.74
C ILE A 32 -16.59 -5.57 49.13
N ALA A 33 -16.15 -5.33 50.37
CA ALA A 33 -15.31 -6.09 51.32
C ALA A 33 -14.30 -7.19 50.89
N LYS A 34 -13.13 -7.17 51.54
CA LYS A 34 -12.24 -8.32 51.73
C LYS A 34 -12.72 -9.19 52.90
N LEU A 35 -12.37 -10.47 52.90
CA LEU A 35 -12.24 -11.30 54.09
C LEU A 35 -10.88 -12.01 54.07
N SER A 36 -10.15 -11.95 55.19
CA SER A 36 -8.97 -12.78 55.46
C SER A 36 -9.23 -13.56 56.75
N ALA A 37 -8.94 -14.86 56.75
CA ALA A 37 -8.89 -15.66 57.96
C ALA A 37 -7.46 -15.75 58.50
N GLU A 38 -7.33 -15.94 59.80
CA GLU A 38 -6.06 -15.97 60.53
C GLU A 38 -5.98 -17.28 61.33
N GLU A 39 -4.94 -18.08 61.10
CA GLU A 39 -4.75 -19.37 61.78
C GLU A 39 -3.76 -19.26 62.94
N LYS A 40 -4.09 -19.88 64.08
CA LYS A 40 -3.22 -19.97 65.25
C LYS A 40 -2.21 -21.12 65.10
N PRO A 41 -0.95 -20.96 65.51
CA PRO A 41 -0.03 -22.09 65.64
C PRO A 41 -0.40 -22.95 66.86
N VAL A 42 -0.33 -24.27 66.71
CA VAL A 42 -0.29 -25.24 67.82
C VAL A 42 1.17 -25.63 68.04
N ALA A 43 1.59 -25.76 69.29
CA ALA A 43 2.97 -26.08 69.67
C ALA A 43 3.06 -27.46 70.35
N GLY A 44 4.22 -28.09 70.21
CA GLY A 44 4.73 -29.08 71.17
C GLY A 44 4.54 -30.56 70.82
N SER A 45 5.65 -31.20 70.45
CA SER A 45 6.18 -32.32 71.25
C SER A 45 7.69 -32.42 71.02
N THR A 46 8.48 -32.36 72.09
CA THR A 46 9.94 -32.43 72.04
C THR A 46 10.44 -33.84 72.35
N SER A 47 11.34 -34.35 71.51
CA SER A 47 12.28 -35.42 71.85
C SER A 47 13.70 -34.89 71.68
N ALA A 48 14.58 -35.16 72.64
CA ALA A 48 15.98 -34.77 72.62
C ALA A 48 16.83 -35.96 73.13
N ASN A 49 18.04 -36.22 72.65
CA ASN A 49 18.76 -35.73 71.46
C ASN A 49 19.89 -36.76 71.23
N ALA A 50 19.92 -37.52 70.14
CA ALA A 50 21.14 -38.30 69.83
C ALA A 50 22.28 -37.38 69.36
N SER A 51 21.93 -36.25 68.73
CA SER A 51 22.84 -35.22 68.19
C SER A 51 23.66 -34.45 69.23
N ALA A 52 23.32 -34.55 70.52
CA ALA A 52 23.96 -33.75 71.56
C ALA A 52 25.47 -34.05 71.67
N SER A 53 25.82 -35.33 71.69
CA SER A 53 27.22 -35.81 71.76
C SER A 53 28.05 -35.40 70.55
N CYS A 54 27.47 -35.41 69.34
CA CYS A 54 28.15 -34.97 68.13
C CYS A 54 28.59 -33.50 68.22
N LEU A 55 27.74 -32.65 68.82
CA LEU A 55 27.97 -31.21 68.89
C LEU A 55 29.02 -30.82 69.94
N GLU A 56 29.34 -31.68 70.92
CA GLU A 56 30.39 -31.42 71.92
C GLU A 56 31.76 -31.09 71.32
N CYS A 57 32.07 -31.61 70.13
CA CYS A 57 33.21 -31.19 69.31
C CYS A 57 32.80 -30.40 68.07
N HIS A 58 31.71 -30.78 67.39
CA HIS A 58 31.36 -30.16 66.11
C HIS A 58 30.75 -28.74 66.23
N SER A 59 30.47 -28.22 67.42
CA SER A 59 30.15 -26.80 67.60
C SER A 59 31.37 -25.86 67.61
N ASP A 60 32.60 -26.37 67.59
CA ASP A 60 33.80 -25.54 67.56
C ASP A 60 34.09 -25.00 66.13
N HIS A 61 34.04 -23.67 65.99
CA HIS A 61 34.34 -22.96 64.75
C HIS A 61 35.78 -23.16 64.24
N THR A 62 36.71 -23.58 65.09
CA THR A 62 38.12 -23.80 64.78
C THR A 62 38.45 -25.23 64.35
N LEU A 63 37.50 -26.17 64.48
CA LEU A 63 37.72 -27.58 64.16
C LEU A 63 37.84 -27.78 62.64
N THR A 64 39.01 -28.23 62.17
CA THR A 64 39.29 -28.54 60.76
C THR A 64 39.82 -29.95 60.54
N MET A 65 39.73 -30.43 59.29
CA MET A 65 40.38 -31.67 58.84
C MET A 65 40.98 -31.49 57.45
N ARG A 66 42.14 -32.13 57.22
CA ARG A 66 42.89 -32.04 55.96
C ARG A 66 42.41 -33.07 54.92
N LYS A 67 41.43 -32.71 54.10
CA LYS A 67 40.87 -33.57 53.03
C LYS A 67 41.52 -33.25 51.67
N GLN A 68 42.13 -34.27 51.04
CA GLN A 68 42.74 -34.16 49.69
C GLN A 68 43.66 -32.93 49.52
N LYS A 69 44.63 -32.77 50.43
CA LYS A 69 45.59 -31.65 50.54
C LYS A 69 45.00 -30.27 50.90
N ARG A 70 43.69 -30.06 50.88
CA ARG A 70 43.02 -28.85 51.40
C ARG A 70 42.64 -29.01 52.86
N GLU A 71 42.52 -27.90 53.57
CA GLU A 71 41.93 -27.84 54.90
C GLU A 71 40.44 -27.53 54.78
N VAL A 72 39.61 -28.21 55.56
CA VAL A 72 38.14 -28.14 55.49
C VAL A 72 37.58 -28.03 56.91
N PRO A 73 36.71 -27.06 57.23
CA PRO A 73 36.08 -26.98 58.53
C PRO A 73 35.12 -28.15 58.76
N LEU A 74 35.05 -28.62 60.00
CA LEU A 74 34.11 -29.63 60.49
C LEU A 74 32.99 -29.03 61.36
N PHE A 75 33.00 -27.71 61.55
CA PHE A 75 32.02 -26.94 62.31
C PHE A 75 30.57 -27.11 61.80
N VAL A 76 29.62 -27.24 62.73
CA VAL A 76 28.17 -27.32 62.49
C VAL A 76 27.44 -26.24 63.28
N ASP A 77 26.77 -25.32 62.56
CA ASP A 77 25.91 -24.29 63.16
C ASP A 77 24.55 -24.89 63.57
N GLN A 78 24.45 -25.32 64.83
CA GLN A 78 23.20 -25.86 65.39
C GLN A 78 22.01 -24.89 65.26
N ALA A 79 22.26 -23.57 65.32
CA ALA A 79 21.22 -22.54 65.20
C ALA A 79 20.75 -22.30 63.75
N ARG A 80 21.46 -22.87 62.75
CA ARG A 80 20.95 -23.07 61.37
C ARG A 80 20.24 -24.42 61.23
N LEU A 81 20.82 -25.50 61.76
CA LEU A 81 20.24 -26.84 61.68
C LEU A 81 18.83 -26.88 62.27
N ALA A 82 18.62 -26.31 63.46
CA ALA A 82 17.32 -26.19 64.12
C ALA A 82 16.29 -25.31 63.38
N LYS A 83 16.71 -24.55 62.35
CA LYS A 83 15.83 -23.73 61.47
C LYS A 83 15.59 -24.38 60.11
N SER A 84 16.29 -25.46 59.80
CA SER A 84 16.15 -26.21 58.54
C SER A 84 14.86 -27.04 58.51
N VAL A 85 14.55 -27.63 57.36
CA VAL A 85 13.49 -28.66 57.26
C VAL A 85 13.81 -29.95 58.03
N HIS A 86 15.09 -30.19 58.32
CA HIS A 86 15.59 -31.38 59.00
C HIS A 86 16.00 -31.11 60.46
N GLY A 87 15.67 -29.94 61.02
CA GLY A 87 15.99 -29.55 62.40
C GLY A 87 15.28 -30.34 63.52
N SER A 88 14.63 -31.45 63.15
CA SER A 88 13.98 -32.43 64.02
C SER A 88 14.45 -33.86 63.73
N LEU A 89 15.44 -34.03 62.84
CA LEU A 89 16.18 -35.27 62.63
C LEU A 89 17.46 -35.22 63.48
N ASP A 90 17.94 -36.39 63.92
CA ASP A 90 19.22 -36.49 64.59
C ASP A 90 20.38 -36.62 63.57
N CYS A 91 21.61 -36.25 63.95
CA CYS A 91 22.76 -36.21 63.04
C CYS A 91 23.00 -37.53 62.29
N VAL A 92 22.72 -38.67 62.93
CA VAL A 92 22.90 -40.02 62.37
C VAL A 92 21.86 -40.38 61.30
N ASP A 93 20.70 -39.71 61.27
CA ASP A 93 19.64 -39.93 60.26
C ASP A 93 20.09 -39.46 58.86
N CYS A 94 21.07 -38.55 58.81
CA CYS A 94 21.74 -38.10 57.58
C CYS A 94 23.14 -38.71 57.41
N HIS A 95 23.84 -38.99 58.52
CA HIS A 95 25.20 -39.52 58.56
C HIS A 95 25.23 -41.01 58.93
N GLU A 96 24.53 -41.82 58.14
CA GLU A 96 24.56 -43.28 58.22
C GLU A 96 26.00 -43.84 58.15
N GLY A 97 26.24 -44.97 58.84
CA GLY A 97 27.54 -45.67 58.85
C GLY A 97 28.59 -45.08 59.80
N PHE A 98 28.19 -44.14 60.66
CA PHE A 98 29.03 -43.55 61.71
C PHE A 98 29.30 -44.52 62.89
N ASP A 99 30.50 -44.42 63.47
CA ASP A 99 30.98 -45.23 64.59
C ASP A 99 31.39 -44.31 65.75
N GLY A 100 30.45 -44.08 66.67
CA GLY A 100 30.54 -43.07 67.73
C GLY A 100 31.54 -43.36 68.85
N GLU A 101 32.09 -44.57 68.93
CA GLU A 101 33.17 -44.90 69.89
C GLU A 101 34.56 -44.54 69.34
N SER A 102 34.66 -44.14 68.08
CA SER A 102 35.94 -44.01 67.36
C SER A 102 36.46 -42.57 67.23
N VAL A 103 36.66 -41.82 68.32
CA VAL A 103 37.14 -40.41 68.23
C VAL A 103 38.69 -40.30 68.20
N PRO A 104 39.31 -39.57 67.23
CA PRO A 104 38.74 -39.00 66.02
C PRO A 104 38.40 -40.07 64.96
N HIS A 105 37.30 -39.85 64.24
CA HIS A 105 36.64 -40.83 63.36
C HIS A 105 37.57 -41.41 62.30
N LYS A 106 38.04 -42.64 62.53
CA LYS A 106 39.04 -43.34 61.69
C LYS A 106 38.54 -43.68 60.29
N LYS A 107 37.22 -43.80 60.11
CA LYS A 107 36.57 -43.94 58.81
C LYS A 107 35.97 -42.59 58.42
N LEU A 108 36.11 -42.22 57.15
CA LEU A 108 35.39 -41.07 56.61
C LEU A 108 33.89 -41.36 56.61
N VAL A 109 33.11 -40.49 57.25
CA VAL A 109 31.65 -40.52 57.21
C VAL A 109 31.18 -40.50 55.76
N THR A 110 30.20 -41.34 55.45
CA THR A 110 29.61 -41.45 54.12
C THR A 110 29.00 -40.12 53.67
N THR A 111 29.10 -39.81 52.38
CA THR A 111 28.45 -38.62 51.82
C THR A 111 26.95 -38.77 51.92
N VAL A 112 26.26 -37.85 52.61
CA VAL A 112 24.80 -37.82 52.77
C VAL A 112 24.13 -37.99 51.40
N ASP A 113 23.35 -39.05 51.25
CA ASP A 113 22.57 -39.30 50.03
C ASP A 113 21.13 -38.86 50.26
N CYS A 114 20.81 -37.64 49.82
CA CYS A 114 19.45 -37.10 49.93
C CYS A 114 18.40 -37.96 49.20
N THR A 115 18.79 -38.87 48.30
CA THR A 115 17.84 -39.67 47.52
C THR A 115 17.25 -40.85 48.28
N SER A 116 17.82 -41.28 49.42
CA SER A 116 17.20 -42.32 50.28
C SER A 116 15.81 -41.93 50.77
N CYS A 117 15.62 -40.64 51.13
CA CYS A 117 14.34 -40.08 51.56
C CYS A 117 13.64 -39.25 50.47
N HIS A 118 14.29 -38.96 49.34
CA HIS A 118 13.78 -38.12 48.25
C HIS A 118 13.97 -38.73 46.85
N GLU A 119 13.85 -40.06 46.71
CA GLU A 119 14.05 -40.85 45.48
C GLU A 119 13.44 -40.21 44.22
N ASP A 120 12.28 -39.60 44.40
CA ASP A 120 11.44 -39.09 43.32
C ASP A 120 11.77 -37.64 42.92
N MET A 121 12.63 -36.94 43.68
CA MET A 121 13.01 -35.55 43.40
C MET A 121 14.07 -35.47 42.31
N ALA A 122 15.04 -36.39 42.27
CA ALA A 122 16.06 -36.47 41.22
C ALA A 122 15.43 -36.53 39.82
N LYS A 123 14.41 -37.38 39.65
CA LYS A 123 13.64 -37.56 38.40
C LYS A 123 12.84 -36.31 37.99
N LYS A 124 12.51 -35.43 38.93
CA LYS A 124 11.71 -34.20 38.71
C LYS A 124 12.58 -32.99 38.35
N HIS A 125 13.90 -33.09 38.48
CA HIS A 125 14.84 -32.05 38.07
C HIS A 125 15.23 -32.22 36.59
N VAL A 126 14.46 -31.57 35.71
CA VAL A 126 14.65 -31.63 34.24
C VAL A 126 15.82 -30.80 33.71
N PHE A 127 16.48 -30.03 34.57
CA PHE A 127 17.69 -29.25 34.26
C PHE A 127 18.93 -30.01 34.73
N HIS A 128 19.97 -30.07 33.89
CA HIS A 128 21.14 -30.95 34.01
C HIS A 128 20.81 -32.45 33.96
N ALA A 129 21.07 -33.08 32.80
CA ALA A 129 20.77 -34.50 32.57
C ALA A 129 21.42 -35.47 33.56
N ASN A 130 22.48 -35.06 34.25
CA ASN A 130 23.21 -35.86 35.23
C ASN A 130 22.48 -35.97 36.58
N LEU A 131 21.47 -35.13 36.88
CA LEU A 131 20.69 -35.22 38.13
C LEU A 131 19.76 -36.44 38.17
N ALA A 132 19.31 -36.94 37.02
CA ALA A 132 18.49 -38.15 36.91
C ALA A 132 19.32 -39.43 36.71
N GLY A 133 20.65 -39.31 36.62
CA GLY A 133 21.57 -40.44 36.46
C GLY A 133 22.07 -40.95 37.80
N VAL A 134 22.10 -42.28 37.98
CA VAL A 134 22.73 -42.88 39.16
C VAL A 134 24.22 -42.52 39.17
N ALA A 135 24.69 -41.97 40.29
CA ALA A 135 26.00 -41.36 40.53
C ALA A 135 26.17 -39.87 40.16
N ALA A 136 25.55 -39.00 40.98
CA ALA A 136 26.04 -37.63 41.26
C ALA A 136 27.41 -37.60 41.98
N LYS A 137 28.30 -38.56 41.68
CA LYS A 137 29.67 -38.72 42.21
C LYS A 137 30.75 -38.38 41.17
N ALA A 138 30.38 -38.13 39.91
CA ALA A 138 31.32 -37.92 38.80
C ALA A 138 31.73 -36.46 38.58
N MET A 139 30.91 -35.48 39.02
CA MET A 139 31.26 -34.05 39.04
C MET A 139 30.68 -33.44 40.33
N ASN A 140 31.50 -32.74 41.10
CA ASN A 140 31.07 -32.15 42.38
C ASN A 140 30.06 -31.01 42.22
N ASP A 141 29.98 -30.41 41.02
CA ASP A 141 29.46 -29.06 40.81
C ASP A 141 27.93 -28.99 40.69
N VAL A 142 27.23 -30.13 40.73
CA VAL A 142 25.76 -30.24 40.63
C VAL A 142 25.15 -31.18 41.69
N ALA A 143 25.86 -31.49 42.77
CA ALA A 143 25.30 -32.27 43.87
C ALA A 143 24.19 -31.50 44.60
N CYS A 144 23.21 -32.21 45.18
CA CYS A 144 22.04 -31.60 45.84
C CYS A 144 22.44 -30.53 46.90
N THR A 145 23.52 -30.78 47.64
CA THR A 145 24.03 -29.89 48.68
C THR A 145 24.65 -28.59 48.16
N VAL A 146 25.13 -28.56 46.90
CA VAL A 146 25.64 -27.33 46.26
C VAL A 146 24.48 -26.36 45.97
N CYS A 147 23.29 -26.89 45.68
CA CYS A 147 22.11 -26.10 45.33
C CYS A 147 21.20 -25.79 46.52
N HIS A 148 20.98 -26.77 47.42
CA HIS A 148 20.02 -26.68 48.53
C HIS A 148 20.66 -26.42 49.90
N GLY A 149 21.98 -26.27 49.96
CA GLY A 149 22.73 -26.19 51.21
C GLY A 149 22.91 -27.56 51.88
N THR A 150 23.47 -27.54 53.09
CA THR A 150 23.72 -28.73 53.92
C THR A 150 22.85 -28.77 55.16
N HIS A 151 23.23 -28.06 56.21
CA HIS A 151 22.47 -27.99 57.47
C HIS A 151 21.46 -26.84 57.50
N GLU A 152 21.47 -25.97 56.49
CA GLU A 152 20.63 -24.77 56.38
C GLU A 152 19.48 -24.88 55.36
N THR A 153 19.16 -26.08 54.86
CA THR A 153 18.09 -26.27 53.85
C THR A 153 16.71 -25.83 54.38
N THR A 154 16.10 -24.85 53.73
CA THR A 154 14.82 -24.24 54.14
C THR A 154 13.61 -24.81 53.40
N LYS A 155 12.41 -24.57 53.95
CA LYS A 155 11.13 -25.03 53.35
C LYS A 155 10.95 -24.44 51.96
N VAL A 156 10.61 -25.26 50.96
CA VAL A 156 10.44 -24.85 49.54
C VAL A 156 9.43 -23.70 49.34
N ARG A 157 8.45 -23.57 50.24
CA ARG A 157 7.45 -22.47 50.24
C ARG A 157 7.90 -21.19 50.97
N SER A 158 9.08 -21.17 51.58
CA SER A 158 9.59 -20.01 52.31
C SER A 158 10.16 -18.94 51.39
N ALA A 159 10.14 -17.68 51.81
CA ALA A 159 10.83 -16.60 51.12
C ALA A 159 12.37 -16.73 51.18
N ASP A 160 12.89 -17.57 52.08
CA ASP A 160 14.31 -17.79 52.28
C ASP A 160 14.92 -18.91 51.43
N PHE A 161 14.09 -19.70 50.75
CA PHE A 161 14.52 -20.78 49.88
C PHE A 161 15.36 -20.25 48.69
N SER A 162 16.52 -20.87 48.43
CA SER A 162 17.48 -20.44 47.40
C SER A 162 16.84 -20.25 46.03
N PHE A 163 15.92 -21.15 45.64
CA PHE A 163 15.22 -21.10 44.36
C PHE A 163 13.84 -20.45 44.44
N ALA A 164 13.50 -19.74 45.54
CA ALA A 164 12.35 -18.84 45.58
C ALA A 164 12.49 -17.75 44.52
N ALA A 165 11.37 -17.27 43.97
CA ALA A 165 11.33 -16.47 42.74
C ALA A 165 12.32 -15.29 42.68
N LYS A 166 12.56 -14.59 43.81
CA LYS A 166 13.50 -13.46 43.88
C LYS A 166 14.98 -13.85 43.99
N ARG A 167 15.31 -15.02 44.55
CA ARG A 167 16.69 -15.50 44.79
C ARG A 167 17.20 -16.43 43.68
N GLN A 168 16.29 -17.07 42.96
CA GLN A 168 16.57 -18.11 41.97
C GLN A 168 17.61 -17.71 40.90
N ALA A 169 17.54 -16.48 40.38
CA ALA A 169 18.48 -15.99 39.36
C ALA A 169 19.90 -15.76 39.93
N GLU A 170 20.03 -15.49 41.22
CA GLU A 170 21.33 -15.38 41.90
C GLU A 170 21.90 -16.77 42.17
N SER A 171 21.09 -17.72 42.68
CA SER A 171 21.52 -19.09 42.93
C SER A 171 21.96 -19.82 41.66
N CYS A 172 21.17 -19.81 40.59
CA CYS A 172 21.61 -20.35 39.29
C CYS A 172 22.83 -19.59 38.72
N GLY A 173 22.93 -18.30 39.03
CA GLY A 173 23.99 -17.42 38.57
C GLY A 173 25.33 -17.53 39.29
N GLN A 174 25.45 -18.38 40.31
CA GLN A 174 26.73 -18.74 40.92
C GLN A 174 27.62 -19.53 39.93
N CYS A 175 27.00 -20.34 39.08
CA CYS A 175 27.67 -21.05 37.99
C CYS A 175 27.38 -20.43 36.61
N HIS A 176 26.15 -19.94 36.38
CA HIS A 176 25.74 -19.37 35.10
C HIS A 176 25.80 -17.82 35.11
N GLU A 177 26.93 -17.25 35.53
CA GLU A 177 27.05 -15.79 35.74
C GLU A 177 26.64 -14.97 34.51
N ALA A 178 27.09 -15.36 33.31
CA ALA A 178 26.75 -14.66 32.08
C ALA A 178 25.24 -14.63 31.82
N ALA A 179 24.53 -15.72 32.10
CA ALA A 179 23.07 -15.81 31.96
C ALA A 179 22.35 -14.99 33.05
N ARG A 180 22.83 -15.03 34.30
CA ARG A 180 22.32 -14.18 35.40
C ARG A 180 22.40 -12.70 35.01
N ARG A 181 23.56 -12.25 34.54
CA ARG A 181 23.79 -10.86 34.14
C ARG A 181 22.87 -10.47 32.98
N GLN A 182 22.89 -11.25 31.89
CA GLN A 182 22.01 -11.02 30.74
C GLN A 182 20.52 -10.98 31.11
N PHE A 183 20.08 -11.84 32.03
CA PHE A 183 18.70 -11.89 32.50
C PHE A 183 18.33 -10.63 33.30
N PHE A 184 19.17 -10.19 34.25
CA PHE A 184 18.92 -8.93 34.97
C PHE A 184 19.02 -7.69 34.07
N ASP A 185 19.89 -7.71 33.06
CA ASP A 185 19.97 -6.69 32.00
C ASP A 185 18.70 -6.67 31.08
N SER A 186 17.83 -7.70 31.16
CA SER A 186 16.66 -7.88 30.28
C SER A 186 15.37 -7.23 30.80
N ALA A 187 14.38 -7.10 29.91
CA ALA A 187 13.04 -6.64 30.29
C ALA A 187 12.32 -7.60 31.28
N HIS A 188 12.71 -8.88 31.34
CA HIS A 188 12.16 -9.85 32.29
C HIS A 188 12.80 -9.74 33.68
N GLY A 189 14.12 -9.58 33.76
CA GLY A 189 14.82 -9.35 35.02
C GLY A 189 14.40 -8.03 35.67
N MET A 190 14.29 -6.95 34.88
CA MET A 190 13.73 -5.68 35.36
C MET A 190 12.29 -5.83 35.89
N ALA A 191 11.43 -6.62 35.24
CA ALA A 191 10.07 -6.87 35.71
C ALA A 191 10.02 -7.69 37.01
N LEU A 192 10.95 -8.65 37.18
CA LEU A 192 11.09 -9.45 38.40
C LEU A 192 11.55 -8.59 39.59
N VAL A 193 12.55 -7.74 39.37
CA VAL A 193 13.05 -6.79 40.39
C VAL A 193 11.96 -5.77 40.78
N ALA A 194 11.18 -5.30 39.81
CA ALA A 194 10.00 -4.45 40.05
C ALA A 194 8.83 -5.17 40.73
N GLY A 195 8.92 -6.49 41.00
CA GLY A 195 7.90 -7.25 41.71
C GLY A 195 6.64 -7.55 40.91
N ALA A 196 6.70 -7.54 39.58
CA ALA A 196 5.55 -7.87 38.74
C ALA A 196 5.14 -9.35 38.96
N ILE A 197 3.86 -9.57 39.30
CA ILE A 197 3.31 -10.87 39.75
C ILE A 197 3.63 -12.02 38.79
N ASP A 198 3.65 -11.75 37.49
CA ASP A 198 3.83 -12.73 36.42
C ASP A 198 5.18 -12.62 35.70
N ALA A 199 6.19 -11.98 36.30
CA ALA A 199 7.54 -11.95 35.75
C ALA A 199 8.13 -13.38 35.71
N PRO A 200 8.66 -13.85 34.56
CA PRO A 200 9.22 -15.18 34.46
C PRO A 200 10.56 -15.26 35.19
N VAL A 201 10.78 -16.37 35.91
CA VAL A 201 12.05 -16.71 36.54
C VAL A 201 12.75 -17.83 35.77
N CYS A 202 14.01 -18.15 36.09
CA CYS A 202 14.81 -19.16 35.37
C CYS A 202 14.06 -20.49 35.17
N LEU A 203 13.44 -21.03 36.22
CA LEU A 203 12.65 -22.26 36.16
C LEU A 203 11.29 -22.10 35.47
N THR A 204 10.79 -20.88 35.24
CA THR A 204 9.62 -20.66 34.36
C THR A 204 9.99 -20.97 32.90
N CYS A 205 11.22 -20.68 32.50
CA CYS A 205 11.73 -20.96 31.16
C CYS A 205 12.28 -22.39 31.04
N HIS A 206 13.10 -22.83 32.00
CA HIS A 206 13.83 -24.10 31.94
C HIS A 206 13.05 -25.32 32.49
N GLN A 207 11.73 -25.20 32.68
CA GLN A 207 10.82 -26.32 32.98
C GLN A 207 10.65 -27.32 31.82
N LYS A 208 11.17 -27.00 30.63
CA LYS A 208 11.24 -27.87 29.45
C LYS A 208 12.65 -27.82 28.84
N PRO A 209 13.06 -28.83 28.04
CA PRO A 209 14.32 -28.80 27.30
C PRO A 209 14.29 -27.76 26.17
N ILE A 210 14.52 -26.50 26.53
CA ILE A 210 14.59 -25.33 25.63
C ILE A 210 16.04 -24.90 25.30
N THR A 211 17.03 -25.68 25.74
CA THR A 211 18.46 -25.43 25.49
C THR A 211 19.03 -26.47 24.54
N CYS A 212 19.97 -26.07 23.67
CA CYS A 212 20.76 -27.04 22.92
C CYS A 212 21.82 -27.68 23.84
N LYS A 213 22.15 -28.95 23.61
CA LYS A 213 23.25 -29.64 24.32
C LYS A 213 24.64 -29.23 23.80
N ASP A 214 24.71 -28.77 22.55
CA ASP A 214 25.92 -28.30 21.89
C ASP A 214 25.59 -26.99 21.14
N PRO A 215 26.25 -25.86 21.44
CA PRO A 215 25.99 -24.59 20.77
C PRO A 215 26.56 -24.50 19.35
N THR A 216 27.35 -25.47 18.90
CA THR A 216 27.92 -25.54 17.53
C THR A 216 26.99 -26.27 16.55
N VAL A 217 26.04 -27.08 17.04
CA VAL A 217 25.07 -27.81 16.23
C VAL A 217 23.80 -26.98 16.04
N LEU A 218 23.27 -26.95 14.83
CA LEU A 218 22.01 -26.26 14.51
C LEU A 218 20.87 -26.81 15.39
N ALA A 219 20.20 -25.93 16.12
CA ALA A 219 19.06 -26.27 16.96
C ALA A 219 17.96 -26.98 16.15
N THR A 220 17.46 -28.10 16.66
CA THR A 220 16.44 -28.90 15.95
C THR A 220 15.11 -28.14 15.82
N VAL A 221 14.26 -28.59 14.91
CA VAL A 221 12.92 -28.02 14.68
C VAL A 221 12.10 -28.03 15.97
N GLU A 222 12.15 -29.13 16.72
CA GLU A 222 11.44 -29.36 17.97
C GLU A 222 11.91 -28.39 19.05
N LEU A 223 13.23 -28.19 19.16
CA LEU A 223 13.84 -27.22 20.08
C LEU A 223 13.41 -25.79 19.74
N LYS A 224 13.47 -25.40 18.45
CA LYS A 224 13.05 -24.06 18.02
C LYS A 224 11.55 -23.82 18.17
N ARG A 225 10.70 -24.84 17.99
CA ARG A 225 9.26 -24.79 18.28
C ARG A 225 8.99 -24.66 19.77
N ALA A 226 9.63 -25.47 20.62
CA ALA A 226 9.47 -25.41 22.08
C ALA A 226 9.86 -24.03 22.65
N GLN A 227 10.89 -23.40 22.10
CA GLN A 227 11.27 -22.01 22.44
C GLN A 227 10.18 -21.00 22.02
N ALA A 228 9.61 -21.11 20.81
CA ALA A 228 8.53 -20.23 20.36
C ALA A 228 7.23 -20.43 21.19
N GLU A 229 6.84 -21.68 21.45
CA GLU A 229 5.70 -22.03 22.31
C GLU A 229 5.84 -21.46 23.72
N LEU A 230 7.06 -21.50 24.30
CA LEU A 230 7.34 -20.90 25.61
C LEU A 230 7.06 -19.38 25.59
N CYS A 231 7.60 -18.65 24.60
CA CYS A 231 7.34 -17.21 24.46
C CYS A 231 5.83 -16.91 24.32
N GLN A 232 5.12 -17.68 23.49
CA GLN A 232 3.67 -17.53 23.30
C GLN A 232 2.86 -17.91 24.55
N SER A 233 3.32 -18.84 25.38
CA SER A 233 2.61 -19.26 26.60
C SER A 233 2.35 -18.10 27.57
N CYS A 234 3.27 -17.13 27.63
CA CYS A 234 3.09 -15.89 28.37
C CYS A 234 2.53 -14.76 27.49
N HIS A 235 3.17 -14.44 26.36
CA HIS A 235 2.82 -13.24 25.58
C HIS A 235 1.55 -13.37 24.71
N VAL A 236 0.98 -14.57 24.58
CA VAL A 236 -0.31 -14.80 23.91
C VAL A 236 -1.32 -15.42 24.88
N LYS A 237 -0.99 -16.56 25.49
CA LYS A 237 -1.98 -17.37 26.24
C LYS A 237 -2.30 -16.83 27.64
N LYS A 238 -1.52 -15.89 28.19
CA LYS A 238 -1.68 -15.35 29.56
C LYS A 238 -2.12 -13.88 29.56
N ALA A 239 -3.40 -13.64 29.87
CA ALA A 239 -4.05 -12.33 29.74
C ALA A 239 -3.38 -11.18 30.52
N SER A 240 -2.76 -11.47 31.68
CA SER A 240 -2.01 -10.49 32.47
C SER A 240 -0.70 -10.02 31.83
N VAL A 241 -0.17 -10.79 30.86
CA VAL A 241 1.11 -10.52 30.18
C VAL A 241 0.92 -10.16 28.69
N SER A 242 -0.09 -10.71 28.01
CA SER A 242 -0.33 -10.47 26.58
C SER A 242 -0.72 -9.02 26.24
N GLY A 243 -1.25 -8.26 27.21
CA GLY A 243 -1.46 -6.81 27.12
C GLY A 243 -0.20 -5.95 27.32
N GLN A 244 0.93 -6.52 27.77
CA GLN A 244 2.16 -5.77 28.09
C GLN A 244 3.09 -5.58 26.88
N ALA A 245 2.84 -6.28 25.78
CA ALA A 245 3.57 -6.07 24.52
C ALA A 245 3.20 -4.71 23.90
N VAL A 246 4.18 -3.96 23.40
CA VAL A 246 3.98 -2.58 22.88
C VAL A 246 2.98 -2.50 21.71
N ARG A 247 2.79 -3.61 20.98
CA ARG A 247 1.79 -3.75 19.90
C ARG A 247 0.72 -4.83 20.20
N GLY A 248 0.62 -5.24 21.46
CA GLY A 248 -0.37 -6.20 21.96
C GLY A 248 -0.16 -7.66 21.52
N MET A 249 -1.09 -8.51 21.98
CA MET A 249 -1.13 -9.95 21.77
C MET A 249 -1.10 -10.39 20.29
N ASN A 250 -1.91 -9.76 19.44
CA ASN A 250 -2.09 -10.18 18.05
C ASN A 250 -0.78 -10.10 17.25
N PHE A 251 0.02 -9.07 17.54
CA PHE A 251 1.33 -8.84 16.95
C PHE A 251 2.39 -9.89 17.35
N VAL A 252 2.20 -10.63 18.45
CA VAL A 252 3.10 -11.73 18.83
C VAL A 252 2.65 -13.05 18.21
N SER A 253 1.33 -13.28 18.15
CA SER A 253 0.75 -14.48 17.53
C SER A 253 0.83 -14.49 16.00
N SER A 254 0.95 -13.34 15.35
CA SER A 254 1.12 -13.28 13.89
C SER A 254 2.47 -13.77 13.39
N PHE A 255 3.46 -13.99 14.28
CA PHE A 255 4.74 -14.64 13.94
C PHE A 255 4.56 -15.97 13.20
N ASP A 256 3.58 -16.79 13.60
CA ASP A 256 3.31 -18.09 12.97
C ASP A 256 2.88 -17.98 11.49
N GLN A 257 2.38 -16.80 11.08
CA GLN A 257 1.97 -16.49 9.71
C GLN A 257 3.10 -15.82 8.88
N SER A 258 4.22 -15.45 9.52
CA SER A 258 5.41 -14.95 8.81
C SER A 258 6.10 -16.06 8.01
N VAL A 259 6.97 -15.67 7.07
CA VAL A 259 7.85 -16.64 6.37
C VAL A 259 8.69 -17.49 7.32
N HIS A 260 9.08 -16.96 8.48
CA HIS A 260 9.89 -17.68 9.47
C HIS A 260 9.04 -18.67 10.29
N GLY A 261 7.88 -18.24 10.76
CA GLY A 261 6.91 -19.11 11.43
C GLY A 261 6.44 -20.24 10.51
N ALA A 262 5.98 -19.91 9.31
CA ALA A 262 5.55 -20.89 8.31
C ALA A 262 6.67 -21.88 7.93
N ALA A 263 7.92 -21.42 7.77
CA ALA A 263 9.06 -22.31 7.54
C ALA A 263 9.34 -23.24 8.74
N LEU A 264 9.30 -22.72 9.97
CA LEU A 264 9.50 -23.51 11.19
C LEU A 264 8.39 -24.57 11.37
N HIS A 265 7.14 -24.24 11.03
CA HIS A 265 6.01 -25.18 10.99
C HIS A 265 6.12 -26.18 9.84
N ALA A 266 6.73 -25.80 8.71
CA ALA A 266 7.07 -26.70 7.61
C ALA A 266 8.31 -27.58 7.85
N GLY A 267 8.96 -27.50 9.02
CA GLY A 267 10.06 -28.39 9.42
C GLY A 267 11.47 -27.87 9.12
N LYS A 268 11.63 -26.55 8.92
CA LYS A 268 12.91 -25.92 8.58
C LYS A 268 13.68 -25.45 9.81
N ALA A 269 14.72 -26.19 10.20
CA ALA A 269 15.58 -25.87 11.35
C ALA A 269 16.42 -24.60 11.14
N GLU A 270 16.70 -24.25 9.88
CA GLU A 270 17.38 -23.01 9.50
C GLU A 270 16.51 -21.77 9.74
N SER A 271 15.19 -21.92 9.90
CA SER A 271 14.28 -20.79 10.11
C SER A 271 14.52 -20.08 11.44
N ALA A 272 14.46 -18.75 11.45
CA ALA A 272 14.58 -17.94 12.66
C ALA A 272 13.37 -18.12 13.59
N ASN A 273 13.61 -18.13 14.91
CA ASN A 273 12.56 -18.05 15.92
C ASN A 273 12.68 -16.82 16.84
N CYS A 274 11.86 -16.75 17.89
CA CYS A 274 11.87 -15.67 18.86
C CYS A 274 13.25 -15.43 19.51
N VAL A 275 14.02 -16.49 19.77
CA VAL A 275 15.33 -16.44 20.44
C VAL A 275 16.41 -15.93 19.49
N ASP A 276 16.39 -16.32 18.22
CA ASP A 276 17.34 -15.87 17.20
C ASP A 276 17.35 -14.33 17.04
N CYS A 277 16.15 -13.73 17.13
CA CYS A 277 15.91 -12.29 17.03
C CYS A 277 16.03 -11.54 18.36
N HIS A 278 15.37 -11.97 19.43
CA HIS A 278 15.30 -11.22 20.71
C HIS A 278 16.45 -11.54 21.68
N GLY A 279 17.05 -12.73 21.58
CA GLY A 279 17.98 -13.28 22.55
C GLY A 279 17.38 -14.39 23.42
N ALA A 280 18.25 -15.06 24.18
CA ALA A 280 17.91 -16.23 25.01
C ALA A 280 17.80 -15.87 26.50
N HIS A 281 18.61 -14.91 26.95
CA HIS A 281 18.49 -14.28 28.27
C HIS A 281 18.37 -12.76 28.19
N GLU A 282 18.77 -12.14 27.07
CA GLU A 282 18.88 -10.67 26.95
C GLU A 282 17.56 -9.96 26.63
N MET A 283 16.45 -10.69 26.45
CA MET A 283 15.18 -10.27 25.81
C MET A 283 14.76 -8.85 26.14
N ASN A 284 15.16 -7.90 25.29
CA ASN A 284 15.01 -6.48 25.56
C ASN A 284 14.09 -5.80 24.55
N ARG A 285 13.46 -4.71 25.01
CA ARG A 285 12.59 -3.87 24.17
C ARG A 285 13.43 -3.14 23.13
N ALA A 286 12.93 -2.97 21.90
CA ALA A 286 13.66 -2.34 20.80
C ALA A 286 14.21 -0.92 21.08
N ILE A 287 13.66 -0.22 22.07
CA ILE A 287 14.13 1.10 22.52
C ILE A 287 15.46 1.05 23.30
N VAL A 288 15.84 -0.12 23.85
CA VAL A 288 17.09 -0.31 24.58
C VAL A 288 18.24 -0.47 23.59
N ALA A 289 19.26 0.39 23.67
CA ALA A 289 20.35 0.46 22.68
C ALA A 289 21.14 -0.86 22.51
N GLY A 290 21.23 -1.69 23.55
CA GLY A 290 21.87 -3.01 23.50
C GLY A 290 20.99 -4.16 22.98
N ALA A 291 19.71 -3.92 22.66
CA ALA A 291 18.80 -4.98 22.22
C ALA A 291 19.13 -5.47 20.80
N LYS A 292 19.07 -6.78 20.55
CA LYS A 292 19.28 -7.36 19.21
C LYS A 292 18.29 -6.84 18.17
N ILE A 293 17.05 -6.55 18.60
CA ILE A 293 15.99 -5.95 17.76
C ILE A 293 16.01 -4.40 17.73
N ASN A 294 16.94 -3.73 18.41
CA ASN A 294 17.05 -2.27 18.34
C ASN A 294 17.42 -1.83 16.92
N LYS A 295 16.91 -0.68 16.48
CA LYS A 295 17.04 -0.17 15.11
C LYS A 295 18.50 -0.03 14.64
N GLN A 296 19.45 0.28 15.51
CA GLN A 296 20.87 0.34 15.17
C GLN A 296 21.50 -1.06 14.99
N ASN A 297 21.05 -2.06 15.75
CA ASN A 297 21.60 -3.42 15.75
C ASN A 297 20.89 -4.37 14.77
N GLN A 298 19.64 -4.08 14.42
CA GLN A 298 18.76 -4.96 13.65
C GLN A 298 19.38 -5.46 12.32
N PRO A 299 20.08 -4.64 11.51
CA PRO A 299 20.73 -5.15 10.30
C PRO A 299 21.74 -6.28 10.59
N GLY A 300 22.47 -6.20 11.71
CA GLY A 300 23.39 -7.24 12.17
C GLY A 300 22.67 -8.50 12.70
N THR A 301 21.51 -8.32 13.33
CA THR A 301 20.65 -9.45 13.75
C THR A 301 20.11 -10.21 12.53
N CYS A 302 19.70 -9.52 11.47
CA CYS A 302 19.32 -10.13 10.19
C CYS A 302 20.52 -10.76 9.48
N ALA A 303 21.70 -10.14 9.53
CA ALA A 303 22.92 -10.59 8.84
C ALA A 303 23.36 -12.01 9.22
N LYS A 304 23.02 -12.51 10.43
CA LYS A 304 23.29 -13.89 10.87
C LYS A 304 22.83 -14.97 9.87
N CYS A 305 21.74 -14.71 9.14
CA CYS A 305 21.18 -15.62 8.14
C CYS A 305 21.10 -14.96 6.75
N HIS A 306 21.08 -13.63 6.70
CA HIS A 306 20.92 -12.83 5.47
C HIS A 306 22.17 -11.98 5.16
N GLU A 307 23.35 -12.53 5.43
CA GLU A 307 24.65 -11.83 5.32
C GLU A 307 24.84 -11.05 4.01
N LYS A 308 24.56 -11.69 2.87
CA LYS A 308 24.75 -11.09 1.53
C LYS A 308 23.96 -9.79 1.35
N VAL A 309 22.65 -9.82 1.61
CA VAL A 309 21.79 -8.64 1.49
C VAL A 309 22.03 -7.63 2.63
N ALA A 310 22.56 -8.07 3.77
CA ALA A 310 23.02 -7.15 4.81
C ALA A 310 24.31 -6.41 4.41
N MET A 311 25.21 -7.02 3.64
CA MET A 311 26.36 -6.33 3.04
C MET A 311 25.92 -5.30 1.98
N GLU A 312 24.98 -5.67 1.09
CA GLU A 312 24.35 -4.76 0.14
C GLU A 312 23.73 -3.55 0.85
N PHE A 313 22.84 -3.81 1.82
CA PHE A 313 22.18 -2.78 2.63
C PHE A 313 23.20 -1.89 3.35
N ASN A 314 24.30 -2.44 3.88
CA ASN A 314 25.33 -1.66 4.54
C ASN A 314 26.03 -0.62 3.63
N SER A 315 26.00 -0.81 2.31
CA SER A 315 26.48 0.18 1.33
C SER A 315 25.49 1.33 1.05
N SER A 316 24.24 1.20 1.47
CA SER A 316 23.17 2.16 1.16
C SER A 316 23.27 3.49 1.93
N VAL A 317 22.65 4.53 1.39
CA VAL A 317 22.48 5.81 2.09
C VAL A 317 21.68 5.67 3.38
N HIS A 318 20.78 4.68 3.48
CA HIS A 318 20.00 4.41 4.68
C HIS A 318 20.86 3.86 5.81
N ALA A 319 21.72 2.88 5.53
CA ALA A 319 22.67 2.33 6.50
C ALA A 319 23.77 3.36 6.86
N VAL A 320 24.26 4.14 5.90
CA VAL A 320 25.19 5.25 6.15
C VAL A 320 24.57 6.30 7.08
N ALA A 321 23.29 6.66 6.88
CA ALA A 321 22.60 7.60 7.75
C ALA A 321 22.32 7.01 9.15
N LEU A 322 21.95 5.73 9.24
CA LEU A 322 21.75 5.02 10.51
C LEU A 322 23.03 4.98 11.34
N ARG A 323 24.18 4.66 10.71
CA ARG A 323 25.51 4.67 11.36
C ARG A 323 25.96 6.08 11.79
N LYS A 324 25.42 7.14 11.19
CA LYS A 324 25.56 8.54 11.65
C LYS A 324 24.56 8.93 12.74
N GLY A 325 23.89 7.96 13.38
CA GLY A 325 22.94 8.18 14.48
C GLY A 325 21.53 8.57 14.04
N ASN A 326 21.21 8.57 12.75
CA ASN A 326 19.89 9.01 12.28
C ASN A 326 18.82 7.92 12.48
N ALA A 327 18.12 7.95 13.62
CA ALA A 327 17.06 6.99 13.96
C ALA A 327 15.80 7.05 13.07
N ASP A 328 15.56 8.16 12.34
CA ASP A 328 14.51 8.22 11.31
C ASP A 328 14.89 7.47 10.01
N SER A 329 16.16 7.02 9.85
CA SER A 329 16.60 6.26 8.67
C SER A 329 16.05 4.83 8.67
N PRO A 330 15.52 4.28 7.56
CA PRO A 330 14.89 2.96 7.55
C PRO A 330 15.91 1.80 7.63
N VAL A 331 15.45 0.68 8.19
CA VAL A 331 16.13 -0.62 8.27
C VAL A 331 15.22 -1.73 7.74
N CYS A 332 15.70 -2.99 7.76
CA CYS A 332 15.03 -4.16 7.20
C CYS A 332 13.53 -4.24 7.56
N THR A 333 13.15 -4.03 8.82
CA THR A 333 11.75 -4.13 9.23
C THR A 333 10.87 -2.95 8.83
N ASP A 334 11.44 -1.76 8.56
CA ASP A 334 10.66 -0.63 8.02
C ASP A 334 10.18 -0.91 6.58
N CYS A 335 10.88 -1.82 5.86
CA CYS A 335 10.50 -2.27 4.51
C CYS A 335 9.70 -3.58 4.52
N HIS A 336 10.18 -4.61 5.22
CA HIS A 336 9.63 -5.98 5.14
C HIS A 336 8.56 -6.31 6.20
N GLY A 337 8.37 -5.46 7.22
CA GLY A 337 7.66 -5.82 8.44
C GLY A 337 8.54 -6.63 9.41
N GLU A 338 7.94 -7.19 10.47
CA GLU A 338 8.67 -7.91 11.53
C GLU A 338 8.05 -9.28 11.88
N HIS A 339 7.11 -9.39 12.84
CA HIS A 339 6.38 -10.64 13.07
C HIS A 339 5.41 -11.00 11.93
N GLU A 340 5.21 -10.12 10.95
CA GLU A 340 4.36 -10.33 9.77
C GLU A 340 5.17 -10.26 8.46
N ILE A 341 6.49 -10.55 8.50
CA ILE A 341 7.32 -10.61 7.28
C ILE A 341 6.74 -11.65 6.32
N LYS A 342 6.40 -11.17 5.12
CA LYS A 342 5.89 -11.96 3.99
C LYS A 342 6.91 -11.99 2.86
N ALA A 343 6.93 -13.09 2.10
CA ALA A 343 7.80 -13.24 0.95
C ALA A 343 7.59 -12.09 -0.05
N HIS A 344 8.64 -11.64 -0.74
CA HIS A 344 8.53 -10.57 -1.75
C HIS A 344 7.69 -10.97 -2.99
N THR A 345 7.30 -12.25 -3.08
CA THR A 345 6.38 -12.82 -4.07
C THR A 345 4.92 -12.87 -3.58
N ASP A 346 4.64 -12.74 -2.28
CA ASP A 346 3.27 -12.65 -1.77
C ASP A 346 2.69 -11.29 -2.11
N SER A 347 1.55 -11.28 -2.83
CA SER A 347 0.90 -10.04 -3.28
C SER A 347 0.42 -9.13 -2.13
N ALA A 348 0.34 -9.67 -0.90
CA ALA A 348 0.04 -8.96 0.34
C ALA A 348 1.29 -8.56 1.16
N SER A 349 2.51 -8.73 0.63
CA SER A 349 3.75 -8.23 1.22
C SER A 349 4.00 -6.76 0.85
N PRO A 350 4.46 -5.87 1.77
CA PRO A 350 4.77 -4.48 1.43
C PRO A 350 5.83 -4.33 0.33
N VAL A 351 6.76 -5.28 0.25
CA VAL A 351 7.84 -5.34 -0.76
C VAL A 351 7.47 -6.05 -2.06
N PHE A 352 6.21 -6.46 -2.24
CA PHE A 352 5.73 -6.98 -3.52
C PHE A 352 5.76 -5.91 -4.62
N ALA A 353 6.02 -6.29 -5.88
CA ALA A 353 6.39 -5.37 -6.97
C ALA A 353 5.50 -4.12 -7.11
N ARG A 354 4.16 -4.27 -7.07
CA ARG A 354 3.19 -3.14 -7.15
C ARG A 354 3.10 -2.31 -5.85
N ASN A 355 3.43 -2.91 -4.71
CA ASN A 355 3.24 -2.35 -3.37
C ASN A 355 4.41 -1.43 -2.96
N VAL A 356 5.66 -1.77 -3.35
CA VAL A 356 6.92 -1.11 -2.93
C VAL A 356 6.82 0.42 -2.94
N ALA A 357 6.42 1.02 -4.06
CA ALA A 357 6.44 2.48 -4.22
C ALA A 357 5.49 3.19 -3.24
N GLN A 358 4.30 2.63 -2.98
CA GLN A 358 3.28 3.26 -2.15
C GLN A 358 3.35 2.88 -0.68
N GLN A 359 3.72 1.64 -0.36
CA GLN A 359 3.70 1.11 1.01
C GLN A 359 5.05 1.29 1.70
N VAL A 360 6.15 1.05 0.99
CA VAL A 360 7.51 1.20 1.54
C VAL A 360 8.03 2.61 1.29
N CYS A 361 8.24 3.01 0.03
CA CYS A 361 8.97 4.25 -0.28
C CYS A 361 8.21 5.52 0.13
N ALA A 362 6.90 5.61 -0.16
CA ALA A 362 6.11 6.80 0.15
C ALA A 362 5.98 7.09 1.65
N SER A 363 6.03 6.05 2.51
CA SER A 363 5.90 6.19 3.97
C SER A 363 6.88 7.20 4.58
N CYS A 364 8.08 7.29 3.98
CA CYS A 364 9.10 8.28 4.32
C CYS A 364 9.23 9.39 3.26
N HIS A 365 9.26 9.07 1.97
CA HIS A 365 9.57 10.04 0.90
C HIS A 365 8.39 10.92 0.46
N ALA A 366 7.15 10.64 0.92
CA ALA A 366 6.01 11.55 0.82
C ALA A 366 5.65 12.18 2.19
N SER A 367 6.39 11.84 3.26
CA SER A 367 6.09 12.27 4.62
C SER A 367 6.60 13.69 4.88
N LEU A 368 5.68 14.66 4.90
CA LEU A 368 6.00 16.08 5.09
C LEU A 368 6.89 16.34 6.32
N ARG A 369 6.66 15.61 7.43
CA ARG A 369 7.49 15.64 8.65
C ARG A 369 8.97 15.38 8.34
N LEU A 370 9.24 14.32 7.60
CA LEU A 370 10.60 13.88 7.28
C LEU A 370 11.21 14.76 6.20
N THR A 371 10.46 15.08 5.15
CA THR A 371 10.99 15.90 4.05
C THR A 371 11.33 17.32 4.50
N GLN A 372 10.53 17.93 5.38
CA GLN A 372 10.88 19.20 6.01
C GLN A 372 12.09 19.08 6.95
N LYS A 373 12.09 18.10 7.86
CA LYS A 373 13.19 17.91 8.85
C LYS A 373 14.57 17.73 8.21
N TYR A 374 14.64 17.04 7.06
CA TYR A 374 15.90 16.71 6.38
C TYR A 374 16.13 17.51 5.09
N GLY A 375 15.32 18.52 4.80
CA GLY A 375 15.44 19.35 3.59
C GLY A 375 15.25 18.60 2.27
N LEU A 376 14.59 17.44 2.31
CA LEU A 376 14.34 16.60 1.13
C LEU A 376 13.16 17.16 0.31
N SER A 377 13.16 16.89 -0.98
CA SER A 377 12.06 17.26 -1.88
C SER A 377 10.80 16.44 -1.59
N SER A 378 9.84 17.04 -0.87
CA SER A 378 8.48 16.51 -0.59
C SER A 378 7.76 15.96 -1.82
N ASN A 379 8.11 16.46 -2.99
CA ASN A 379 7.43 16.20 -4.25
C ASN A 379 7.98 14.97 -4.98
N SER A 380 9.10 14.36 -4.56
CA SER A 380 9.75 13.26 -5.29
C SER A 380 8.87 12.02 -5.47
N PHE A 381 8.09 11.65 -4.45
CA PHE A 381 7.10 10.58 -4.61
C PHE A 381 5.99 10.97 -5.59
N GLN A 382 5.48 12.20 -5.51
CA GLN A 382 4.40 12.67 -6.38
C GLN A 382 4.83 12.74 -7.85
N THR A 383 6.05 13.23 -8.13
CA THR A 383 6.58 13.29 -9.50
C THR A 383 6.91 11.92 -10.08
N PHE A 384 7.16 10.90 -9.26
CA PHE A 384 7.14 9.50 -9.70
C PHE A 384 5.70 8.99 -9.91
N ALA A 385 4.80 9.20 -8.95
CA ALA A 385 3.42 8.72 -9.00
C ALA A 385 2.65 9.23 -10.23
N ASP A 386 2.87 10.49 -10.63
CA ASP A 386 2.25 11.13 -11.80
C ASP A 386 2.87 10.70 -13.15
N SER A 387 4.02 10.02 -13.13
CA SER A 387 4.65 9.47 -14.33
C SER A 387 3.88 8.25 -14.88
N TYR A 388 4.20 7.81 -16.10
CA TYR A 388 3.60 6.60 -16.67
C TYR A 388 3.81 5.37 -15.78
N HIS A 389 5.01 5.19 -15.24
CA HIS A 389 5.33 4.06 -14.34
C HIS A 389 4.54 4.13 -13.03
N GLY A 390 4.42 5.30 -12.42
CA GLY A 390 3.62 5.51 -11.21
C GLY A 390 2.11 5.39 -11.41
N LEU A 391 1.60 5.75 -12.59
CA LEU A 391 0.20 5.51 -12.97
C LEU A 391 -0.05 4.03 -13.27
N ALA A 392 0.88 3.33 -13.91
CA ALA A 392 0.76 1.92 -14.24
C ALA A 392 0.85 1.00 -13.01
N ALA A 393 1.75 1.30 -12.07
CA ALA A 393 1.85 0.56 -10.80
C ALA A 393 0.56 0.71 -9.97
N ARG A 394 0.01 1.93 -9.89
CA ARG A 394 -1.32 2.18 -9.28
C ARG A 394 -2.45 1.49 -10.07
N GLY A 395 -2.35 1.45 -11.39
CA GLY A 395 -3.23 0.66 -12.27
C GLY A 395 -3.24 -0.84 -11.98
N GLY A 396 -2.30 -1.35 -11.18
CA GLY A 396 -2.20 -2.75 -10.77
C GLY A 396 -1.17 -3.56 -11.56
N SER A 397 -0.46 -2.96 -12.51
CA SER A 397 0.62 -3.63 -13.25
C SER A 397 1.75 -4.04 -12.30
N VAL A 398 2.16 -5.30 -12.40
CA VAL A 398 3.31 -5.86 -11.65
C VAL A 398 4.61 -5.89 -12.46
N GLU A 399 4.51 -5.75 -13.79
CA GLU A 399 5.66 -5.76 -14.72
C GLU A 399 6.34 -4.39 -14.82
N VAL A 400 5.61 -3.30 -14.54
CA VAL A 400 6.13 -1.95 -14.70
C VAL A 400 7.14 -1.60 -13.59
N VAL A 401 8.21 -0.91 -13.98
CA VAL A 401 9.28 -0.51 -13.07
C VAL A 401 8.76 0.34 -11.90
N ASN A 402 9.24 0.02 -10.70
CA ASN A 402 8.96 0.75 -9.46
C ASN A 402 10.20 1.54 -9.00
N CYS A 403 10.17 2.13 -7.81
CA CYS A 403 11.29 2.91 -7.29
C CYS A 403 12.59 2.09 -7.21
N ALA A 404 12.52 0.84 -6.77
CA ALA A 404 13.69 -0.03 -6.59
C ALA A 404 14.26 -0.55 -7.92
N SER A 405 13.41 -0.70 -8.95
CA SER A 405 13.86 -1.02 -10.32
C SER A 405 14.86 0.00 -10.89
N CYS A 406 14.83 1.26 -10.41
CA CYS A 406 15.83 2.26 -10.76
C CYS A 406 16.88 2.47 -9.66
N HIS A 407 16.48 2.45 -8.38
CA HIS A 407 17.34 2.85 -7.24
C HIS A 407 18.07 1.72 -6.50
N ASP A 408 17.94 0.47 -6.94
CA ASP A 408 18.26 -0.76 -6.19
C ASP A 408 17.22 -1.08 -5.08
N VAL A 409 17.21 -2.31 -4.59
CA VAL A 409 16.36 -2.80 -3.48
C VAL A 409 17.04 -2.67 -2.12
N HIS A 410 18.36 -2.88 -2.05
CA HIS A 410 19.14 -2.88 -0.81
C HIS A 410 20.33 -1.93 -0.89
N ALA A 411 21.08 -1.91 -1.99
CA ALA A 411 22.25 -1.07 -2.21
C ALA A 411 21.88 0.36 -2.66
N ILE A 412 20.82 0.93 -2.07
CA ILE A 412 20.24 2.22 -2.46
C ILE A 412 21.25 3.35 -2.24
N LYS A 413 21.79 3.90 -3.34
CA LYS A 413 22.86 4.90 -3.34
C LYS A 413 22.42 6.28 -3.82
N SER A 414 23.16 7.31 -3.40
CA SER A 414 22.94 8.69 -3.84
C SER A 414 23.12 8.83 -5.36
N HIS A 415 22.34 9.71 -6.00
CA HIS A 415 22.53 10.05 -7.42
C HIS A 415 23.85 10.79 -7.72
N LEU A 416 24.63 11.12 -6.67
CA LEU A 416 25.99 11.69 -6.74
C LEU A 416 27.10 10.64 -6.58
N ASP A 417 26.76 9.39 -6.24
CA ASP A 417 27.71 8.28 -6.12
C ASP A 417 27.90 7.65 -7.52
N PRO A 418 29.12 7.61 -8.09
CA PRO A 418 29.36 7.01 -9.41
C PRO A 418 28.98 5.53 -9.53
N THR A 419 28.87 4.82 -8.39
CA THR A 419 28.44 3.42 -8.31
C THR A 419 26.93 3.24 -8.11
N SER A 420 26.15 4.33 -8.18
CA SER A 420 24.69 4.29 -8.14
C SER A 420 24.10 4.05 -9.53
N THR A 421 23.08 3.19 -9.61
CA THR A 421 22.28 2.96 -10.84
C THR A 421 21.60 4.24 -11.36
N VAL A 422 21.31 5.20 -10.48
CA VAL A 422 20.73 6.52 -10.84
C VAL A 422 21.77 7.64 -11.01
N HIS A 423 23.07 7.32 -11.02
CA HIS A 423 24.11 8.30 -11.37
C HIS A 423 24.02 8.68 -12.86
N LYS A 424 24.34 9.93 -13.20
CA LYS A 424 24.13 10.50 -14.54
C LYS A 424 24.80 9.71 -15.69
N SER A 425 25.97 9.11 -15.45
CA SER A 425 26.65 8.24 -16.42
C SER A 425 25.93 6.91 -16.64
N ASN A 426 25.23 6.42 -15.62
CA ASN A 426 24.70 5.06 -15.54
C ASN A 426 23.24 5.00 -15.99
N LEU A 427 22.52 6.14 -15.99
CA LEU A 427 21.12 6.24 -16.44
C LEU A 427 20.86 5.63 -17.83
N VAL A 428 21.83 5.71 -18.76
CA VAL A 428 21.69 5.11 -20.10
C VAL A 428 21.60 3.58 -20.00
N GLN A 429 22.44 2.96 -19.18
CA GLN A 429 22.41 1.51 -18.92
C GLN A 429 21.15 1.12 -18.13
N THR A 430 20.82 1.87 -17.08
CA THR A 430 19.66 1.60 -16.21
C THR A 430 18.33 1.72 -16.95
N CYS A 431 18.14 2.75 -17.80
CA CYS A 431 16.97 2.83 -18.67
C CYS A 431 17.02 1.80 -19.81
N GLY A 432 18.22 1.51 -20.34
CA GLY A 432 18.44 0.53 -21.41
C GLY A 432 18.07 -0.92 -21.05
N GLN A 433 17.91 -1.25 -19.76
CA GLN A 433 17.36 -2.54 -19.32
C GLN A 433 15.91 -2.77 -19.77
N CYS A 434 15.14 -1.70 -19.98
CA CYS A 434 13.72 -1.77 -20.39
C CYS A 434 13.41 -1.01 -21.68
N HIS A 435 14.24 -0.03 -22.07
CA HIS A 435 14.04 0.79 -23.27
C HIS A 435 15.21 0.63 -24.27
N PRO A 436 15.16 -0.34 -25.19
CA PRO A 436 16.16 -0.51 -26.25
C PRO A 436 16.29 0.76 -27.11
N GLY A 437 17.47 1.38 -27.10
CA GLY A 437 17.72 2.68 -27.77
C GLY A 437 17.72 3.90 -26.85
N ALA A 438 17.49 3.71 -25.54
CA ALA A 438 17.79 4.73 -24.53
C ALA A 438 19.26 5.19 -24.67
N ASN A 439 19.46 6.50 -24.72
CA ASN A 439 20.77 7.10 -25.00
C ASN A 439 20.98 8.37 -24.16
N THR A 440 22.16 8.99 -24.30
CA THR A 440 22.54 10.19 -23.54
C THR A 440 21.60 11.38 -23.73
N ARG A 441 20.93 11.50 -24.90
CA ARG A 441 19.94 12.55 -25.21
C ARG A 441 18.62 12.32 -24.47
N PHE A 442 18.17 11.08 -24.36
CA PHE A 442 16.99 10.75 -23.56
C PHE A 442 17.21 11.10 -22.09
N THR A 443 18.36 10.73 -21.53
CA THR A 443 18.71 10.92 -20.12
C THR A 443 19.08 12.36 -19.73
N VAL A 444 18.86 13.36 -20.60
CA VAL A 444 19.07 14.78 -20.28
C VAL A 444 17.95 15.32 -19.38
N GLY A 445 18.28 15.57 -18.12
CA GLY A 445 17.45 16.29 -17.16
C GLY A 445 16.90 15.44 -16.03
N SER A 446 15.92 15.97 -15.29
CA SER A 446 15.30 15.32 -14.14
C SER A 446 14.44 14.13 -14.56
N VAL A 447 14.66 12.95 -13.96
CA VAL A 447 13.89 11.72 -14.26
C VAL A 447 12.43 11.81 -13.76
N HIS A 448 12.20 12.43 -12.61
CA HIS A 448 10.86 12.59 -12.02
C HIS A 448 10.38 14.04 -12.13
N VAL A 449 9.47 14.32 -13.06
CA VAL A 449 8.85 15.63 -13.28
C VAL A 449 7.32 15.51 -13.40
N SER A 450 6.59 16.45 -12.77
CA SER A 450 5.14 16.59 -12.89
C SER A 450 4.77 18.09 -12.89
N PRO A 451 3.85 18.56 -13.76
CA PRO A 451 3.40 19.95 -13.76
C PRO A 451 2.86 20.39 -12.39
N SER A 452 2.08 19.52 -11.74
CA SER A 452 1.39 19.76 -10.47
C SER A 452 2.32 19.83 -9.25
N ALA A 453 3.57 19.42 -9.42
CA ALA A 453 4.56 19.32 -8.34
C ALA A 453 5.90 19.99 -8.71
N ALA A 454 5.86 20.94 -9.66
CA ALA A 454 7.02 21.63 -10.21
C ALA A 454 7.87 22.32 -9.13
N ASN A 455 9.18 22.14 -9.21
CA ASN A 455 10.15 22.81 -8.33
C ASN A 455 10.64 24.08 -9.03
N ALA A 456 10.56 25.23 -8.38
CA ALA A 456 10.97 26.52 -8.95
C ALA A 456 12.44 26.56 -9.44
N LYS A 457 13.29 25.61 -9.02
CA LYS A 457 14.68 25.47 -9.49
C LYS A 457 14.85 24.58 -10.73
N ASP A 458 13.83 23.85 -11.18
CA ASP A 458 13.89 22.96 -12.36
C ASP A 458 13.14 23.56 -13.57
N LYS A 459 13.93 24.03 -14.55
CA LYS A 459 13.46 24.61 -15.82
C LYS A 459 12.54 23.66 -16.61
N ASN A 460 12.77 22.35 -16.57
CA ASN A 460 11.93 21.38 -17.29
C ASN A 460 10.52 21.34 -16.66
N SER A 461 10.46 21.38 -15.33
CA SER A 461 9.17 21.39 -14.61
C SER A 461 8.40 22.70 -14.81
N LEU A 462 9.10 23.83 -14.95
CA LEU A 462 8.50 25.13 -15.29
C LEU A 462 7.86 25.12 -16.69
N ILE A 463 8.56 24.60 -17.70
CA ILE A 463 8.02 24.50 -19.08
C ILE A 463 6.77 23.62 -19.12
N LEU A 464 6.81 22.45 -18.48
CA LEU A 464 5.66 21.54 -18.39
C LEU A 464 4.46 22.18 -17.66
N ARG A 465 4.73 22.99 -16.64
CA ARG A 465 3.70 23.77 -15.95
C ARG A 465 3.11 24.87 -16.83
N LEU A 466 3.92 25.64 -17.56
CA LEU A 466 3.42 26.69 -18.45
C LEU A 466 2.49 26.13 -19.54
N VAL A 467 2.80 24.96 -20.10
CA VAL A 467 1.92 24.25 -21.04
C VAL A 467 0.62 23.81 -20.36
N ALA A 468 0.69 23.23 -19.16
CA ALA A 468 -0.50 22.82 -18.41
C ALA A 468 -1.40 24.00 -18.01
N ASP A 469 -0.82 25.09 -17.48
CA ASP A 469 -1.53 26.29 -17.06
C ASP A 469 -2.19 26.99 -18.27
N PHE A 470 -1.53 27.03 -19.45
CA PHE A 470 -2.13 27.48 -20.71
C PHE A 470 -3.36 26.63 -21.12
N TYR A 471 -3.23 25.29 -21.09
CA TYR A 471 -4.34 24.40 -21.44
C TYR A 471 -5.52 24.55 -20.48
N VAL A 472 -5.28 24.70 -19.17
CA VAL A 472 -6.35 24.95 -18.19
C VAL A 472 -7.08 26.27 -18.48
N TRP A 473 -6.35 27.35 -18.76
CA TRP A 473 -6.96 28.62 -19.17
C TRP A 473 -7.77 28.50 -20.47
N MET A 474 -7.24 27.80 -21.48
CA MET A 474 -7.93 27.57 -22.75
C MET A 474 -9.20 26.74 -22.56
N ILE A 475 -9.16 25.65 -21.78
CA ILE A 475 -10.33 24.82 -21.47
C ILE A 475 -11.40 25.64 -20.74
N VAL A 476 -11.02 26.42 -19.71
CA VAL A 476 -11.97 27.26 -18.96
C VAL A 476 -12.60 28.33 -19.87
N LEU A 477 -11.83 28.96 -20.76
CA LEU A 477 -12.33 29.98 -21.68
C LEU A 477 -13.26 29.37 -22.74
N VAL A 478 -12.83 28.29 -23.40
CA VAL A 478 -13.58 27.66 -24.51
C VAL A 478 -14.82 26.94 -23.99
N VAL A 479 -14.66 25.99 -23.06
CA VAL A 479 -15.78 25.19 -22.51
C VAL A 479 -16.71 26.06 -21.66
N GLY A 480 -16.18 27.06 -20.95
CA GLY A 480 -16.99 28.06 -20.26
C GLY A 480 -17.83 28.91 -21.21
N GLY A 481 -17.23 29.41 -22.31
CA GLY A 481 -17.93 30.13 -23.37
C GLY A 481 -19.02 29.29 -24.04
N MET A 482 -18.72 28.02 -24.36
CA MET A 482 -19.67 27.04 -24.88
C MET A 482 -20.84 26.82 -23.90
N SER A 483 -20.54 26.64 -22.60
CA SER A 483 -21.55 26.45 -21.55
C SER A 483 -22.49 27.65 -21.42
N VAL A 484 -21.95 28.88 -21.45
CA VAL A 484 -22.74 30.12 -21.39
C VAL A 484 -23.60 30.29 -22.64
N HIS A 485 -23.06 29.99 -23.83
CA HIS A 485 -23.82 30.03 -25.08
C HIS A 485 -25.02 29.08 -25.05
N ASN A 486 -24.77 27.82 -24.68
CA ASN A 486 -25.78 26.76 -24.68
C ASN A 486 -26.81 26.97 -23.56
N PHE A 487 -26.42 27.53 -22.41
CA PHE A 487 -27.36 27.96 -21.37
C PHE A 487 -28.30 29.08 -21.84
N LEU A 488 -27.77 30.12 -22.51
CA LEU A 488 -28.59 31.24 -23.03
C LEU A 488 -29.54 30.77 -24.15
N ASP A 489 -29.09 29.86 -25.00
CA ASP A 489 -29.90 29.25 -26.05
C ASP A 489 -31.03 28.37 -25.46
N LEU A 490 -30.68 27.41 -24.60
CA LEU A 490 -31.60 26.53 -23.90
C LEU A 490 -32.68 27.32 -23.15
N PHE A 491 -32.26 28.35 -22.39
CA PHE A 491 -33.16 29.21 -21.62
C PHE A 491 -34.17 29.94 -22.52
N LYS A 492 -33.76 30.39 -23.71
CA LYS A 492 -34.68 31.00 -24.69
C LYS A 492 -35.59 29.97 -25.36
N LYS A 493 -35.05 28.82 -25.79
CA LYS A 493 -35.82 27.73 -26.44
C LYS A 493 -36.89 27.16 -25.49
N VAL A 494 -36.53 26.87 -24.23
CA VAL A 494 -37.47 26.46 -23.18
C VAL A 494 -38.53 27.54 -22.93
N ARG A 495 -38.15 28.83 -22.86
CA ARG A 495 -39.13 29.94 -22.76
C ARG A 495 -40.05 30.07 -23.99
N ARG A 496 -39.61 29.69 -25.19
CA ARG A 496 -40.46 29.62 -26.40
C ARG A 496 -41.43 28.45 -26.30
N LYS A 497 -40.96 27.22 -26.07
CA LYS A 497 -41.85 26.04 -25.97
C LYS A 497 -42.83 26.14 -24.79
N LEU A 498 -42.43 26.72 -23.66
CA LEU A 498 -43.36 27.03 -22.54
C LEU A 498 -44.43 28.09 -22.89
N LYS A 499 -44.22 28.95 -23.89
CA LYS A 499 -45.26 29.87 -24.39
C LYS A 499 -46.18 29.17 -25.39
N VAL A 500 -45.63 28.39 -26.31
CA VAL A 500 -46.39 27.52 -27.24
C VAL A 500 -47.34 26.61 -26.46
N HIS A 501 -46.82 25.88 -25.47
CA HIS A 501 -47.60 24.95 -24.64
C HIS A 501 -48.60 25.64 -23.67
N ARG A 502 -48.62 26.98 -23.64
CA ARG A 502 -49.62 27.81 -22.95
C ARG A 502 -50.59 28.51 -23.92
N GLY A 503 -50.54 28.18 -25.21
CA GLY A 503 -51.38 28.83 -26.25
C GLY A 503 -50.99 30.29 -26.55
N LEU A 504 -49.81 30.75 -26.12
CA LEU A 504 -49.37 32.15 -26.30
C LEU A 504 -48.61 32.39 -27.61
N ILE A 505 -48.33 31.33 -28.37
CA ILE A 505 -47.66 31.31 -29.68
C ILE A 505 -48.23 30.10 -30.43
N GLU A 506 -48.81 30.30 -31.61
CA GLU A 506 -49.21 29.21 -32.51
C GLU A 506 -47.98 28.64 -33.23
N GLU A 507 -47.95 27.32 -33.48
CA GLU A 507 -46.92 26.71 -34.35
C GLU A 507 -47.41 26.57 -35.78
N GLU A 508 -46.58 27.04 -36.72
CA GLU A 508 -46.80 26.90 -38.16
C GLU A 508 -46.73 25.42 -38.57
N HIS A 509 -47.77 24.94 -39.27
CA HIS A 509 -47.86 23.54 -39.67
C HIS A 509 -47.05 23.29 -40.95
N VAL A 510 -45.88 22.67 -40.80
CA VAL A 510 -44.97 22.31 -41.89
C VAL A 510 -45.29 20.91 -42.43
N ALA A 511 -45.15 20.70 -43.74
CA ALA A 511 -45.34 19.40 -44.36
C ALA A 511 -44.30 18.35 -43.85
N HIS A 512 -44.73 17.10 -43.72
CA HIS A 512 -43.84 15.97 -43.41
C HIS A 512 -43.07 15.52 -44.67
N ARG A 513 -42.09 16.32 -45.09
CA ARG A 513 -41.05 15.89 -46.04
C ARG A 513 -39.76 15.57 -45.31
N LEU A 514 -38.98 14.64 -45.87
CA LEU A 514 -37.64 14.29 -45.43
C LEU A 514 -36.63 14.64 -46.53
N TYR A 515 -35.47 15.16 -46.11
CA TYR A 515 -34.34 15.48 -46.96
C TYR A 515 -33.11 14.65 -46.54
N ILE A 516 -32.26 14.22 -47.48
CA ILE A 516 -30.99 13.57 -47.15
C ILE A 516 -30.01 14.62 -46.62
N ARG A 517 -29.54 14.42 -45.39
CA ARG A 517 -28.51 15.22 -44.72
C ARG A 517 -27.14 14.54 -44.71
N MET A 518 -27.10 13.20 -44.59
CA MET A 518 -25.87 12.41 -44.57
C MET A 518 -26.02 11.13 -45.40
N THR A 519 -25.10 10.91 -46.33
CA THR A 519 -25.01 9.67 -47.10
C THR A 519 -24.61 8.47 -46.22
N LEU A 520 -24.83 7.24 -46.71
CA LEU A 520 -24.37 6.02 -46.05
C LEU A 520 -22.85 6.06 -45.79
N HIS A 521 -22.07 6.60 -46.72
CA HIS A 521 -20.62 6.73 -46.60
C HIS A 521 -20.21 7.65 -45.44
N GLU A 522 -20.83 8.81 -45.32
CA GLU A 522 -20.59 9.76 -44.21
C GLU A 522 -21.07 9.20 -42.86
N ARG A 523 -22.18 8.46 -42.85
CA ARG A 523 -22.67 7.75 -41.65
C ARG A 523 -21.70 6.66 -41.18
N LEU A 524 -21.09 5.90 -42.10
CA LEU A 524 -20.07 4.89 -41.74
C LEU A 524 -18.78 5.54 -41.22
N GLN A 525 -18.33 6.65 -41.80
CA GLN A 525 -17.22 7.44 -41.25
C GLN A 525 -17.53 7.97 -39.84
N HIS A 526 -18.74 8.50 -39.63
CA HIS A 526 -19.20 8.97 -38.32
C HIS A 526 -19.30 7.83 -37.29
N ALA A 527 -19.80 6.65 -37.67
CA ALA A 527 -19.85 5.50 -36.78
C ALA A 527 -18.43 5.02 -36.36
N ALA A 528 -17.49 4.96 -37.31
CA ALA A 528 -16.09 4.64 -37.01
C ALA A 528 -15.45 5.67 -36.07
N LEU A 529 -15.72 6.97 -36.29
CA LEU A 529 -15.28 8.06 -35.44
C LEU A 529 -15.84 7.92 -34.01
N VAL A 530 -17.16 7.80 -33.84
CA VAL A 530 -17.81 7.75 -32.51
C VAL A 530 -17.32 6.53 -31.71
N ILE A 531 -17.27 5.35 -32.34
CA ILE A 531 -16.83 4.12 -31.65
C ILE A 531 -15.36 4.23 -31.22
N SER A 532 -14.48 4.68 -32.11
CA SER A 532 -13.05 4.83 -31.78
C SER A 532 -12.80 5.93 -30.74
N PHE A 533 -13.46 7.09 -30.85
CA PHE A 533 -13.34 8.19 -29.91
C PHE A 533 -13.80 7.78 -28.49
N VAL A 534 -14.97 7.15 -28.35
CA VAL A 534 -15.47 6.69 -27.03
C VAL A 534 -14.52 5.67 -26.41
N LEU A 535 -13.99 4.72 -27.20
CA LEU A 535 -13.00 3.76 -26.70
C LEU A 535 -11.69 4.44 -26.28
N LEU A 536 -11.18 5.41 -27.05
CA LEU A 536 -9.99 6.21 -26.71
C LEU A 536 -10.18 7.01 -25.41
N VAL A 537 -11.34 7.65 -25.25
CA VAL A 537 -11.71 8.42 -24.05
C VAL A 537 -11.75 7.53 -22.81
N VAL A 538 -12.50 6.43 -22.85
CA VAL A 538 -12.63 5.50 -21.70
C VAL A 538 -11.28 4.89 -21.34
N THR A 539 -10.52 4.39 -22.31
CA THR A 539 -9.20 3.78 -22.06
C THR A 539 -8.14 4.80 -21.62
N GLY A 540 -8.17 6.03 -22.14
CA GLY A 540 -7.26 7.11 -21.76
C GLY A 540 -7.47 7.58 -20.33
N PHE A 541 -8.72 7.85 -19.93
CA PHE A 541 -9.02 8.24 -18.55
C PHE A 541 -8.83 7.08 -17.55
N MET A 542 -9.01 5.83 -17.98
CA MET A 542 -8.68 4.64 -17.18
C MET A 542 -7.19 4.56 -16.80
N LEU A 543 -6.29 5.03 -17.68
CA LEU A 543 -4.86 5.13 -17.35
C LEU A 543 -4.54 6.32 -16.41
N ARG A 544 -5.22 7.46 -16.57
CA ARG A 544 -4.97 8.65 -15.75
C ARG A 544 -5.51 8.53 -14.33
N TYR A 545 -6.66 7.87 -14.16
CA TYR A 545 -7.40 7.82 -12.90
C TYR A 545 -7.67 6.36 -12.46
N PRO A 546 -6.61 5.57 -12.17
CA PRO A 546 -6.73 4.13 -11.88
C PRO A 546 -7.60 3.78 -10.66
N GLU A 547 -7.81 4.72 -9.74
CA GLU A 547 -8.65 4.54 -8.54
C GLU A 547 -10.04 5.17 -8.67
N ALA A 548 -10.46 5.61 -9.87
CA ALA A 548 -11.83 6.06 -10.10
C ALA A 548 -12.80 4.88 -9.96
N TRP A 549 -13.97 5.09 -9.34
CA TRP A 549 -14.91 4.01 -8.96
C TRP A 549 -15.27 3.07 -10.12
N TRP A 550 -15.47 3.61 -11.33
CA TRP A 550 -15.77 2.84 -12.54
C TRP A 550 -14.54 2.09 -13.10
N VAL A 551 -13.33 2.65 -12.94
CA VAL A 551 -12.08 1.96 -13.28
C VAL A 551 -11.81 0.82 -12.34
N VAL A 552 -12.02 1.00 -11.02
CA VAL A 552 -11.86 -0.05 -10.02
C VAL A 552 -12.82 -1.21 -10.29
N ALA A 553 -14.06 -0.93 -10.70
CA ALA A 553 -15.00 -1.96 -11.13
C ALA A 553 -14.45 -2.78 -12.33
N ILE A 554 -13.96 -2.11 -13.38
CA ILE A 554 -13.37 -2.78 -14.57
C ILE A 554 -12.09 -3.55 -14.21
N ARG A 555 -11.19 -2.97 -13.40
CA ARG A 555 -9.95 -3.60 -12.92
C ARG A 555 -10.22 -4.88 -12.12
N ASN A 556 -11.29 -4.89 -11.34
CA ASN A 556 -11.62 -6.05 -10.50
C ASN A 556 -12.30 -7.20 -11.27
N LEU A 557 -12.69 -7.01 -12.54
CA LEU A 557 -13.23 -8.07 -13.39
C LEU A 557 -12.14 -8.98 -14.00
N SER A 558 -10.91 -8.50 -14.17
CA SER A 558 -9.81 -9.28 -14.74
C SER A 558 -8.44 -8.68 -14.41
N SER A 559 -7.50 -9.54 -14.00
CA SER A 559 -6.10 -9.16 -13.76
C SER A 559 -5.44 -8.49 -14.99
N SER A 560 -5.76 -8.96 -16.20
CA SER A 560 -5.21 -8.44 -17.45
C SER A 560 -5.99 -7.25 -18.04
N ALA A 561 -6.97 -6.70 -17.31
CA ALA A 561 -7.74 -5.53 -17.76
C ALA A 561 -6.83 -4.31 -18.08
N PHE A 562 -5.69 -4.19 -17.41
CA PHE A 562 -4.75 -3.10 -17.63
C PHE A 562 -3.93 -3.25 -18.93
N GLU A 563 -3.54 -4.48 -19.29
CA GLU A 563 -2.91 -4.82 -20.58
C GLU A 563 -3.90 -4.62 -21.73
N LEU A 564 -5.11 -5.18 -21.59
CA LEU A 564 -6.18 -5.11 -22.59
C LEU A 564 -6.56 -3.66 -22.90
N ARG A 565 -6.67 -2.79 -21.88
CA ARG A 565 -6.86 -1.34 -22.04
C ARG A 565 -5.78 -0.72 -22.94
N GLY A 566 -4.52 -1.15 -22.81
CA GLY A 566 -3.41 -0.69 -23.64
C GLY A 566 -3.48 -1.19 -25.09
N LEU A 567 -4.00 -2.39 -25.33
CA LEU A 567 -4.27 -2.90 -26.68
C LEU A 567 -5.45 -2.15 -27.32
N VAL A 568 -6.59 -2.07 -26.64
CA VAL A 568 -7.82 -1.42 -27.14
C VAL A 568 -7.57 0.06 -27.47
N HIS A 569 -6.82 0.79 -26.64
CA HIS A 569 -6.47 2.19 -26.91
C HIS A 569 -5.70 2.35 -28.23
N ARG A 570 -4.71 1.47 -28.48
CA ARG A 570 -3.90 1.51 -29.72
C ARG A 570 -4.71 1.10 -30.95
N VAL A 571 -5.56 0.07 -30.85
CA VAL A 571 -6.45 -0.35 -31.93
C VAL A 571 -7.45 0.78 -32.28
N ALA A 572 -8.08 1.40 -31.29
CA ALA A 572 -8.97 2.54 -31.51
C ALA A 572 -8.21 3.75 -32.10
N GLY A 573 -6.95 3.96 -31.69
CA GLY A 573 -6.05 4.95 -32.29
C GLY A 573 -5.76 4.72 -33.78
N VAL A 574 -5.56 3.47 -34.21
CA VAL A 574 -5.45 3.14 -35.64
C VAL A 574 -6.78 3.40 -36.37
N VAL A 575 -7.91 3.01 -35.77
CA VAL A 575 -9.23 3.20 -36.39
C VAL A 575 -9.56 4.68 -36.61
N ILE A 576 -9.30 5.57 -35.63
CA ILE A 576 -9.59 7.01 -35.81
C ILE A 576 -8.65 7.66 -36.83
N LEU A 577 -7.37 7.25 -36.88
CA LEU A 577 -6.42 7.73 -37.89
C LEU A 577 -6.79 7.23 -39.30
N ALA A 578 -7.18 5.97 -39.43
CA ALA A 578 -7.66 5.40 -40.70
C ALA A 578 -8.96 6.06 -41.16
N ALA A 579 -9.90 6.34 -40.25
CA ALA A 579 -11.12 7.11 -40.54
C ALA A 579 -10.79 8.54 -40.99
N GLY A 580 -9.80 9.20 -40.38
CA GLY A 580 -9.30 10.51 -40.80
C GLY A 580 -8.70 10.49 -42.21
N VAL A 581 -7.84 9.50 -42.53
CA VAL A 581 -7.26 9.32 -43.87
C VAL A 581 -8.35 9.01 -44.92
N TRP A 582 -9.34 8.18 -44.57
CA TRP A 582 -10.50 7.89 -45.42
C TRP A 582 -11.34 9.15 -45.67
N HIS A 583 -11.57 9.98 -44.64
CA HIS A 583 -12.28 11.24 -44.77
C HIS A 583 -11.54 12.23 -45.68
N VAL A 584 -10.26 12.49 -45.44
CA VAL A 584 -9.43 13.37 -46.29
C VAL A 584 -9.39 12.86 -47.74
N SER A 585 -9.29 11.55 -47.94
CA SER A 585 -9.33 10.94 -49.28
C SER A 585 -10.68 11.18 -49.99
N TYR A 586 -11.79 11.05 -49.28
CA TYR A 586 -13.13 11.34 -49.80
C TYR A 586 -13.27 12.81 -50.22
N LEU A 587 -12.81 13.74 -49.39
CA LEU A 587 -12.82 15.18 -49.70
C LEU A 587 -11.93 15.53 -50.90
N ALA A 588 -10.77 14.88 -51.05
CA ALA A 588 -9.83 15.14 -52.13
C ALA A 588 -10.28 14.55 -53.48
N PHE A 589 -10.72 13.29 -53.50
CA PHE A 589 -10.92 12.54 -54.75
C PHE A 589 -12.35 12.57 -55.31
N THR A 590 -13.38 12.81 -54.48
CA THR A 590 -14.79 12.78 -54.94
C THR A 590 -15.36 14.17 -55.21
N LYS A 591 -16.28 14.29 -56.18
CA LYS A 591 -17.01 15.55 -56.44
C LYS A 591 -17.85 16.00 -55.22
N PRO A 592 -18.66 15.13 -54.57
CA PRO A 592 -19.44 15.53 -53.39
C PRO A 592 -18.55 15.97 -52.22
N GLY A 593 -17.45 15.24 -51.96
CA GLY A 593 -16.49 15.60 -50.91
C GLY A 593 -15.82 16.96 -51.11
N ARG A 594 -15.51 17.34 -52.37
CA ARG A 594 -15.00 18.70 -52.66
C ARG A 594 -16.04 19.79 -52.41
N SER A 595 -17.33 19.54 -52.68
CA SER A 595 -18.38 20.50 -52.29
C SER A 595 -18.52 20.57 -50.78
N LEU A 596 -18.56 19.42 -50.09
CA LEU A 596 -18.62 19.35 -48.63
C LEU A 596 -17.49 20.17 -47.98
N LEU A 597 -16.25 20.01 -48.45
CA LEU A 597 -15.12 20.81 -47.98
C LEU A 597 -15.32 22.31 -48.24
N ARG A 598 -15.76 22.70 -49.44
CA ARG A 598 -16.05 24.10 -49.79
C ARG A 598 -17.11 24.71 -48.87
N ASP A 599 -18.17 23.95 -48.56
CA ASP A 599 -19.29 24.39 -47.74
C ASP A 599 -18.87 24.53 -46.25
N LEU A 600 -17.90 23.72 -45.79
CA LEU A 600 -17.32 23.74 -44.44
C LEU A 600 -16.20 24.78 -44.24
N LEU A 601 -15.71 25.45 -45.29
CA LEU A 601 -14.66 26.47 -45.14
C LEU A 601 -15.15 27.67 -44.29
N PRO A 602 -14.29 28.25 -43.41
CA PRO A 602 -14.64 29.45 -42.65
C PRO A 602 -14.88 30.66 -43.56
N ALA A 603 -16.04 31.28 -43.42
CA ALA A 603 -16.43 32.49 -44.15
C ALA A 603 -16.52 33.70 -43.20
N LYS A 604 -16.46 34.93 -43.74
CA LYS A 604 -16.61 36.16 -42.94
C LYS A 604 -17.90 36.19 -42.09
N ARG A 605 -18.95 35.50 -42.55
CA ARG A 605 -20.22 35.36 -41.81
C ARG A 605 -20.05 34.62 -40.48
N ASP A 606 -19.24 33.58 -40.45
CA ASP A 606 -19.07 32.69 -39.29
C ASP A 606 -18.46 33.40 -38.07
N PHE A 607 -17.75 34.52 -38.28
CA PHE A 607 -17.27 35.40 -37.21
C PHE A 607 -18.32 36.44 -36.75
N THR A 608 -19.33 36.74 -37.57
CA THR A 608 -20.37 37.74 -37.25
C THR A 608 -21.67 37.13 -36.72
N ASP A 609 -22.02 35.93 -37.20
CA ASP A 609 -23.26 35.26 -36.89
C ASP A 609 -23.35 34.79 -35.40
N PRO A 610 -22.28 34.39 -34.69
CA PRO A 610 -22.31 34.14 -33.25
C PRO A 610 -22.78 35.34 -32.43
N PHE A 611 -22.32 36.56 -32.78
CA PHE A 611 -22.75 37.79 -32.12
C PHE A 611 -24.21 38.15 -32.44
N LYS A 612 -24.72 37.77 -33.62
CA LYS A 612 -26.14 37.93 -33.98
C LYS A 612 -27.01 36.94 -33.20
N VAL A 613 -26.59 35.68 -33.06
CA VAL A 613 -27.26 34.69 -32.19
C VAL A 613 -27.23 35.14 -30.73
N LEU A 614 -26.10 35.64 -30.22
CA LEU A 614 -26.02 36.16 -28.86
C LEU A 614 -27.00 37.34 -28.64
N LYS A 615 -27.04 38.31 -29.57
CA LYS A 615 -28.04 39.40 -29.54
C LYS A 615 -29.47 38.88 -29.61
N TYR A 616 -29.75 37.88 -30.44
CA TYR A 616 -31.06 37.22 -30.51
C TYR A 616 -31.41 36.52 -29.18
N ASN A 617 -30.50 35.76 -28.59
CA ASN A 617 -30.74 34.98 -27.37
C ASN A 617 -30.89 35.87 -26.13
N LEU A 618 -30.21 37.04 -26.10
CA LEU A 618 -30.44 38.11 -25.13
C LEU A 618 -31.70 38.96 -25.40
N GLY A 619 -32.45 38.70 -26.48
CA GLY A 619 -33.68 39.43 -26.84
C GLY A 619 -33.47 40.78 -27.53
N LEU A 620 -32.22 41.16 -27.82
CA LEU A 620 -31.83 42.43 -28.47
C LEU A 620 -32.06 42.41 -29.99
N ALA A 621 -32.30 41.25 -30.59
CA ALA A 621 -32.70 41.10 -32.00
C ALA A 621 -34.02 40.32 -32.11
N LYS A 622 -34.90 40.75 -33.02
CA LYS A 622 -36.25 40.17 -33.20
C LYS A 622 -36.25 38.84 -33.96
N THR A 623 -35.35 38.66 -34.92
CA THR A 623 -35.29 37.50 -35.82
C THR A 623 -34.04 36.64 -35.59
N LYS A 624 -34.16 35.32 -35.80
CA LYS A 624 -33.02 34.38 -35.82
C LYS A 624 -32.20 34.64 -37.11
N PRO A 625 -30.86 34.56 -37.09
CA PRO A 625 -30.06 34.63 -38.31
C PRO A 625 -30.37 33.48 -39.27
N GLU A 626 -30.49 33.74 -40.57
CA GLU A 626 -30.67 32.67 -41.57
C GLU A 626 -29.34 31.99 -41.89
N PHE A 627 -29.24 30.68 -41.64
CA PHE A 627 -28.03 29.89 -41.86
C PHE A 627 -28.00 29.17 -43.21
N PRO A 628 -26.81 28.98 -43.80
CA PRO A 628 -26.57 28.10 -44.94
C PRO A 628 -26.47 26.63 -44.49
N ARG A 629 -26.10 25.77 -45.45
CA ARG A 629 -25.92 24.31 -45.28
C ARG A 629 -25.16 23.92 -44.01
N PHE A 630 -24.10 24.63 -43.63
CA PHE A 630 -23.44 24.48 -42.33
C PHE A 630 -23.36 25.84 -41.63
N CYS A 631 -23.87 25.91 -40.40
CA CYS A 631 -23.77 27.08 -39.54
C CYS A 631 -22.41 27.13 -38.83
N TYR A 632 -22.11 28.24 -38.14
CA TYR A 632 -20.84 28.41 -37.43
C TYR A 632 -20.61 27.35 -36.34
N ILE A 633 -21.69 26.76 -35.79
CA ILE A 633 -21.65 25.77 -34.71
C ILE A 633 -21.04 24.47 -35.23
N GLU A 634 -21.59 23.95 -36.33
CA GLU A 634 -21.12 22.75 -37.03
C GLU A 634 -19.71 22.95 -37.61
N LYS A 635 -19.43 24.12 -38.18
CA LYS A 635 -18.09 24.43 -38.70
C LYS A 635 -17.03 24.50 -37.60
N ALA A 636 -17.33 25.16 -36.49
CA ALA A 636 -16.41 25.25 -35.35
C ALA A 636 -16.13 23.86 -34.77
N GLU A 637 -17.15 23.02 -34.66
CA GLU A 637 -17.04 21.63 -34.23
C GLU A 637 -16.19 20.79 -35.21
N TYR A 638 -16.46 20.86 -36.51
CA TYR A 638 -15.68 20.16 -37.54
C TYR A 638 -14.19 20.56 -37.50
N TRP A 639 -13.88 21.86 -37.46
CA TRP A 639 -12.48 22.31 -37.44
C TRP A 639 -11.77 22.03 -36.10
N ALA A 640 -12.49 22.07 -34.96
CA ALA A 640 -11.96 21.64 -33.68
C ALA A 640 -11.65 20.12 -33.66
N LEU A 641 -12.54 19.30 -34.24
CA LEU A 641 -12.34 17.86 -34.39
C LEU A 641 -11.15 17.54 -35.29
N VAL A 642 -11.00 18.21 -36.43
CA VAL A 642 -9.87 18.04 -37.35
C VAL A 642 -8.55 18.40 -36.65
N TRP A 643 -8.50 19.55 -35.96
CA TRP A 643 -7.33 19.95 -35.17
C TRP A 643 -6.98 18.92 -34.08
N GLY A 644 -7.95 18.57 -33.24
CA GLY A 644 -7.77 17.63 -32.15
C GLY A 644 -7.33 16.25 -32.63
N THR A 645 -7.89 15.76 -33.75
CA THR A 645 -7.49 14.47 -34.36
C THR A 645 -6.04 14.49 -34.84
N ILE A 646 -5.60 15.58 -35.47
CA ILE A 646 -4.20 15.75 -35.90
C ILE A 646 -3.26 15.81 -34.68
N LEU A 647 -3.60 16.62 -33.68
CA LEU A 647 -2.75 16.83 -32.50
C LEU A 647 -2.66 15.58 -31.62
N MET A 648 -3.79 14.90 -31.39
CA MET A 648 -3.87 13.61 -30.68
C MET A 648 -3.17 12.51 -31.47
N GLY A 649 -3.25 12.52 -32.81
CA GLY A 649 -2.54 11.59 -33.68
C GLY A 649 -1.02 11.72 -33.57
N ILE A 650 -0.48 12.93 -33.75
CA ILE A 650 0.96 13.21 -33.67
C ILE A 650 1.50 12.85 -32.28
N THR A 651 0.84 13.33 -31.22
CA THR A 651 1.28 13.05 -29.84
C THR A 651 1.11 11.57 -29.47
N GLY A 652 0.04 10.91 -29.93
CA GLY A 652 -0.18 9.48 -29.74
C GLY A 652 0.88 8.61 -30.41
N LEU A 653 1.32 8.97 -31.61
CA LEU A 653 2.42 8.28 -32.31
C LEU A 653 3.75 8.40 -31.56
N VAL A 654 4.08 9.59 -31.03
CA VAL A 654 5.28 9.80 -30.19
C VAL A 654 5.23 8.98 -28.89
N LEU A 655 4.04 8.79 -28.32
CA LEU A 655 3.83 7.99 -27.10
C LEU A 655 3.78 6.49 -27.35
N TRP A 656 3.40 6.05 -28.57
CA TRP A 656 3.38 4.65 -28.97
C TRP A 656 4.77 4.16 -29.37
N PHE A 657 5.46 4.86 -30.27
CA PHE A 657 6.83 4.52 -30.68
C PHE A 657 7.84 5.07 -29.65
N ASP A 658 7.71 4.61 -28.40
CA ASP A 658 8.43 5.14 -27.24
C ASP A 658 9.95 5.03 -27.43
N ASN A 659 10.48 3.84 -27.69
CA ASN A 659 11.91 3.58 -27.86
C ASN A 659 12.53 4.42 -28.98
N THR A 660 11.86 4.53 -30.13
CA THR A 660 12.29 5.39 -31.24
C THR A 660 12.24 6.87 -30.87
N SER A 661 11.18 7.30 -30.18
CA SER A 661 11.00 8.69 -29.75
C SER A 661 11.97 9.09 -28.64
N MET A 662 12.35 8.18 -27.75
CA MET A 662 13.43 8.37 -26.77
C MET A 662 14.80 8.52 -27.45
N GLY A 663 15.03 7.80 -28.55
CA GLY A 663 16.22 8.01 -29.39
C GLY A 663 16.28 9.39 -30.04
N LEU A 664 15.13 9.89 -30.52
CA LEU A 664 15.00 11.13 -31.30
C LEU A 664 14.80 12.42 -30.48
N PHE A 665 14.16 12.35 -29.32
CA PHE A 665 13.81 13.49 -28.48
C PHE A 665 14.51 13.43 -27.12
N THR A 666 14.64 14.58 -26.45
CA THR A 666 14.95 14.59 -25.01
C THR A 666 13.71 14.15 -24.24
N LYS A 667 13.90 13.63 -23.02
CA LYS A 667 12.79 13.31 -22.10
C LYS A 667 11.74 14.44 -21.98
N LEU A 668 12.18 15.71 -21.96
CA LEU A 668 11.28 16.86 -21.91
C LEU A 668 10.29 16.88 -23.09
N GLY A 669 10.71 16.53 -24.31
CA GLY A 669 9.82 16.46 -25.47
C GLY A 669 8.73 15.38 -25.32
N PHE A 670 9.09 14.23 -24.73
CA PHE A 670 8.15 13.14 -24.43
C PHE A 670 7.17 13.53 -23.30
N ASP A 671 7.65 14.15 -22.22
CA ASP A 671 6.79 14.67 -21.15
C ASP A 671 5.87 15.80 -21.61
N ILE A 672 6.31 16.67 -22.55
CA ILE A 672 5.46 17.66 -23.21
C ILE A 672 4.39 16.97 -24.06
N SER A 673 4.76 16.00 -24.90
CA SER A 673 3.82 15.26 -25.75
C SER A 673 2.73 14.56 -24.92
N ARG A 674 3.11 13.92 -23.81
CA ARG A 674 2.17 13.34 -22.83
C ARG A 674 1.23 14.39 -22.23
N THR A 675 1.76 15.56 -21.90
CA THR A 675 0.99 16.65 -21.26
C THR A 675 -0.03 17.23 -22.24
N ILE A 676 0.37 17.50 -23.48
CA ILE A 676 -0.51 17.95 -24.57
C ILE A 676 -1.60 16.91 -24.83
N HIS A 677 -1.25 15.65 -25.06
CA HIS A 677 -2.20 14.56 -25.33
C HIS A 677 -3.25 14.42 -24.23
N PHE A 678 -2.87 14.58 -22.96
CA PHE A 678 -3.80 14.52 -21.83
C PHE A 678 -4.77 15.71 -21.77
N TYR A 679 -4.29 16.94 -21.94
CA TYR A 679 -5.15 18.12 -21.87
C TYR A 679 -6.01 18.30 -23.13
N GLU A 680 -5.52 17.94 -24.31
CA GLU A 680 -6.29 17.91 -25.55
C GLU A 680 -7.41 16.85 -25.46
N ALA A 681 -7.15 15.67 -24.88
CA ALA A 681 -8.19 14.68 -24.60
C ALA A 681 -9.29 15.23 -23.66
N ILE A 682 -8.95 16.03 -22.65
CA ILE A 682 -9.94 16.72 -21.80
C ILE A 682 -10.73 17.75 -22.62
N LEU A 683 -10.05 18.61 -23.40
CA LEU A 683 -10.69 19.63 -24.23
C LEU A 683 -11.69 18.99 -25.21
N ALA A 684 -11.26 17.97 -25.96
CA ALA A 684 -12.10 17.25 -26.92
C ALA A 684 -13.29 16.55 -26.24
N THR A 685 -13.06 15.87 -25.11
CA THR A 685 -14.15 15.20 -24.36
C THR A 685 -15.18 16.20 -23.85
N LEU A 686 -14.73 17.33 -23.29
CA LEU A 686 -15.62 18.38 -22.81
C LEU A 686 -16.33 19.11 -23.95
N ALA A 687 -15.68 19.34 -25.09
CA ALA A 687 -16.32 19.89 -26.28
C ALA A 687 -17.44 18.98 -26.79
N ILE A 688 -17.22 17.66 -26.89
CA ILE A 688 -18.27 16.72 -27.30
C ILE A 688 -19.43 16.68 -26.27
N ILE A 689 -19.14 16.68 -24.97
CA ILE A 689 -20.20 16.61 -23.94
C ILE A 689 -20.99 17.93 -23.81
N VAL A 690 -20.33 19.08 -23.91
CA VAL A 690 -20.95 20.40 -23.67
C VAL A 690 -21.52 21.01 -24.95
N TRP A 691 -20.87 20.81 -26.11
CA TRP A 691 -21.25 21.40 -27.39
C TRP A 691 -22.01 20.39 -28.26
N HIS A 692 -21.35 19.31 -28.70
CA HIS A 692 -21.93 18.34 -29.63
C HIS A 692 -23.23 17.71 -29.08
N PHE A 693 -23.18 17.14 -27.88
CA PHE A 693 -24.36 16.52 -27.24
C PHE A 693 -25.44 17.54 -26.88
N TYR A 694 -25.11 18.82 -26.65
CA TYR A 694 -26.13 19.84 -26.51
C TYR A 694 -26.93 20.00 -27.81
N PHE A 695 -26.24 20.22 -28.94
CA PHE A 695 -26.92 20.46 -30.21
C PHE A 695 -27.59 19.22 -30.79
N VAL A 696 -27.06 18.02 -30.55
CA VAL A 696 -27.58 16.75 -31.11
C VAL A 696 -28.61 16.04 -30.22
N LEU A 697 -28.50 16.12 -28.88
CA LEU A 697 -29.42 15.44 -27.93
C LEU A 697 -30.27 16.40 -27.09
N PHE A 698 -29.65 17.39 -26.43
CA PHE A 698 -30.35 18.21 -25.42
C PHE A 698 -31.06 19.46 -25.97
N ASN A 699 -30.93 19.73 -27.26
CA ASN A 699 -31.60 20.83 -27.96
C ASN A 699 -33.14 20.62 -27.94
N PRO A 700 -33.93 21.50 -27.27
CA PRO A 700 -35.37 21.28 -27.06
C PRO A 700 -36.21 21.18 -28.34
N ASP A 701 -35.69 21.65 -29.47
CA ASP A 701 -36.42 21.64 -30.75
C ASP A 701 -36.44 20.23 -31.38
N ILE A 702 -35.41 19.41 -31.14
CA ILE A 702 -35.16 18.09 -31.74
C ILE A 702 -35.01 16.96 -30.70
N TYR A 703 -35.46 17.20 -29.47
CA TYR A 703 -35.42 16.23 -28.37
C TYR A 703 -36.28 14.99 -28.69
N PRO A 704 -35.81 13.74 -28.45
CA PRO A 704 -34.64 13.37 -27.64
C PRO A 704 -33.29 13.34 -28.36
N MET A 705 -33.26 13.31 -29.69
CA MET A 705 -32.02 13.31 -30.48
C MET A 705 -32.29 13.52 -31.98
N ASN A 706 -31.45 14.29 -32.66
CA ASN A 706 -31.45 14.35 -34.14
C ASN A 706 -31.04 12.99 -34.74
N LEU A 707 -31.89 12.41 -35.60
CA LEU A 707 -31.68 11.08 -36.16
C LEU A 707 -30.89 11.05 -37.48
N ALA A 708 -30.41 12.18 -38.00
CA ALA A 708 -29.69 12.24 -39.27
C ALA A 708 -28.40 11.41 -39.28
N TRP A 709 -27.66 11.34 -38.16
CA TRP A 709 -26.44 10.53 -38.05
C TRP A 709 -26.72 9.02 -38.12
N LEU A 710 -27.93 8.58 -37.70
CA LEU A 710 -28.33 7.18 -37.69
C LEU A 710 -29.09 6.78 -38.97
N THR A 711 -29.92 7.66 -39.52
CA THR A 711 -30.85 7.39 -40.64
C THR A 711 -30.46 8.04 -41.96
N GLY A 712 -29.63 9.08 -41.94
CA GLY A 712 -29.27 9.93 -43.08
C GLY A 712 -30.22 11.09 -43.36
N HIS A 713 -31.36 11.17 -42.67
CA HIS A 713 -32.47 12.06 -43.02
C HIS A 713 -32.78 13.12 -41.96
N ILE A 714 -33.34 14.25 -42.41
CA ILE A 714 -33.80 15.38 -41.60
C ILE A 714 -35.17 15.87 -42.12
N SER A 715 -36.05 16.36 -41.26
CA SER A 715 -37.37 16.85 -41.66
C SER A 715 -37.37 18.26 -42.24
N GLU A 716 -38.40 18.60 -43.00
CA GLU A 716 -38.61 19.96 -43.53
C GLU A 716 -38.72 21.02 -42.41
N ARG A 717 -39.31 20.67 -41.26
CA ARG A 717 -39.38 21.56 -40.09
C ARG A 717 -37.99 21.86 -39.53
N GLU A 718 -37.17 20.84 -39.31
CA GLU A 718 -35.80 21.00 -38.81
C GLU A 718 -34.94 21.79 -39.81
N MET A 719 -35.05 21.49 -41.11
CA MET A 719 -34.40 22.26 -42.18
C MET A 719 -34.85 23.73 -42.21
N MET A 720 -36.12 24.01 -41.92
CA MET A 720 -36.63 25.39 -41.85
C MET A 720 -36.13 26.14 -40.62
N GLU A 721 -36.10 25.48 -39.45
CA GLU A 721 -35.66 26.12 -38.20
C GLU A 721 -34.14 26.33 -38.17
N ASP A 722 -33.30 25.38 -38.64
CA ASP A 722 -31.83 25.44 -38.52
C ASP A 722 -31.04 25.64 -39.83
N HIS A 723 -31.56 25.29 -41.02
CA HIS A 723 -30.87 25.46 -42.32
C HIS A 723 -31.70 26.22 -43.39
N PRO A 724 -32.33 27.38 -43.08
CA PRO A 724 -33.33 28.00 -43.93
C PRO A 724 -32.84 28.43 -45.32
N LEU A 725 -31.55 28.75 -45.50
CA LEU A 725 -31.03 29.08 -46.84
C LEU A 725 -30.84 27.84 -47.73
N GLU A 726 -30.49 26.69 -47.15
CA GLU A 726 -30.41 25.42 -47.90
C GLU A 726 -31.81 24.96 -48.30
N LEU A 727 -32.81 25.08 -47.41
CA LEU A 727 -34.20 24.74 -47.75
C LEU A 727 -34.76 25.64 -48.87
N LYS A 728 -34.43 26.94 -48.89
CA LYS A 728 -34.79 27.85 -50.01
C LYS A 728 -34.15 27.38 -51.32
N GLN A 729 -32.85 27.08 -51.31
CA GLN A 729 -32.11 26.60 -52.50
C GLN A 729 -32.66 25.28 -53.04
N LEU A 730 -33.00 24.33 -52.16
CA LEU A 730 -33.62 23.06 -52.55
C LEU A 730 -35.00 23.27 -53.18
N LYS A 731 -35.86 24.12 -52.59
CA LYS A 731 -37.18 24.45 -53.15
C LYS A 731 -37.09 25.20 -54.48
N GLU A 732 -36.12 26.09 -54.66
CA GLU A 732 -35.84 26.72 -55.95
C GLU A 732 -35.37 25.71 -57.02
N ALA A 733 -34.58 24.71 -56.64
CA ALA A 733 -34.14 23.65 -57.54
C ALA A 733 -35.28 22.68 -57.89
N GLU A 734 -36.12 22.29 -56.92
CA GLU A 734 -37.36 21.53 -57.14
C GLU A 734 -38.29 22.27 -58.13
N ALA A 735 -38.48 23.59 -57.95
CA ALA A 735 -39.30 24.41 -58.83
C ALA A 735 -38.75 24.47 -60.26
N LYS A 736 -37.46 24.79 -60.44
CA LYS A 736 -36.79 24.84 -61.75
C LYS A 736 -36.82 23.48 -62.48
N GLU A 737 -36.72 22.37 -61.75
CA GLU A 737 -36.87 21.04 -62.36
C GLU A 737 -38.34 20.73 -62.71
N ALA A 738 -39.30 21.10 -61.87
CA ALA A 738 -40.72 20.94 -62.19
C ALA A 738 -41.13 21.77 -63.41
N GLU A 739 -40.55 22.94 -63.60
CA GLU A 739 -40.67 23.76 -64.81
C GLU A 739 -40.01 23.10 -66.02
N ALA A 740 -38.75 22.64 -65.90
CA ALA A 740 -38.05 21.94 -66.99
C ALA A 740 -38.82 20.68 -67.46
N ARG A 741 -39.32 19.87 -66.51
CA ARG A 741 -40.16 18.69 -66.79
C ARG A 741 -41.48 19.07 -67.48
N LYS A 742 -42.12 20.18 -67.10
CA LYS A 742 -43.32 20.71 -67.77
C LYS A 742 -43.02 21.24 -69.17
N ALA A 743 -41.82 21.78 -69.39
CA ALA A 743 -41.38 22.30 -70.68
C ALA A 743 -40.90 21.21 -71.67
N GLY A 744 -40.96 19.93 -71.30
CA GLY A 744 -40.49 18.81 -72.12
C GLY A 744 -38.97 18.72 -72.29
N GLY A 745 -38.22 19.56 -71.57
CA GLY A 745 -36.76 19.56 -71.60
C GLY A 745 -36.18 18.46 -70.70
N GLN A 746 -35.13 17.79 -71.17
CA GLN A 746 -34.37 16.87 -70.30
C GLN A 746 -33.68 17.69 -69.20
N PRO A 747 -33.96 17.42 -67.91
CA PRO A 747 -33.53 18.31 -66.83
C PRO A 747 -32.00 18.33 -66.69
N PRO A 748 -31.40 19.46 -66.30
CA PRO A 748 -29.98 19.54 -66.02
C PRO A 748 -29.60 18.57 -64.89
N ALA A 749 -28.46 17.89 -65.04
CA ALA A 749 -28.01 16.91 -64.05
C ALA A 749 -27.82 17.57 -62.66
N PRO A 750 -28.37 17.00 -61.58
CA PRO A 750 -28.29 17.60 -60.26
C PRO A 750 -26.85 17.55 -59.71
N GLU A 751 -26.35 18.68 -59.20
CA GLU A 751 -25.04 18.74 -58.52
C GLU A 751 -25.03 18.07 -57.13
N ILE A 752 -26.21 17.72 -56.61
CA ILE A 752 -26.43 17.13 -55.28
C ILE A 752 -26.96 15.70 -55.45
N PRO A 753 -26.44 14.70 -54.71
CA PRO A 753 -26.97 13.33 -54.74
C PRO A 753 -28.46 13.28 -54.40
N ARG A 754 -29.20 12.43 -55.11
CA ARG A 754 -30.63 12.19 -54.88
C ARG A 754 -30.85 10.80 -54.30
N ASP A 755 -32.02 10.63 -53.69
CA ASP A 755 -32.55 9.32 -53.36
C ASP A 755 -33.26 8.74 -54.60
N ASP A 756 -32.87 7.53 -55.01
CA ASP A 756 -33.56 6.75 -56.05
C ASP A 756 -34.58 5.77 -55.44
N SER A 757 -34.81 5.82 -54.12
CA SER A 757 -35.82 4.99 -53.44
C SER A 757 -37.23 5.24 -53.99
N PRO A 758 -38.05 4.19 -54.14
CA PRO A 758 -39.40 4.33 -54.67
C PRO A 758 -40.26 5.18 -53.73
N LYS A 759 -40.96 6.17 -54.28
CA LYS A 759 -41.93 6.96 -53.52
C LYS A 759 -42.99 6.02 -52.89
N PRO A 760 -43.42 6.26 -51.63
CA PRO A 760 -44.60 5.58 -51.11
C PRO A 760 -45.80 5.88 -52.02
N PRO A 761 -46.75 4.93 -52.16
CA PRO A 761 -47.87 5.10 -53.07
C PRO A 761 -48.71 6.31 -52.63
N THR A 762 -48.84 7.29 -53.51
CA THR A 762 -49.78 8.40 -53.32
C THR A 762 -51.19 7.83 -53.32
N GLU A 763 -51.95 8.08 -52.24
CA GLU A 763 -53.38 7.84 -52.22
C GLU A 763 -54.04 8.58 -53.40
N ARG A 764 -54.99 7.89 -54.05
CA ARG A 764 -55.80 8.45 -55.15
C ARG A 764 -57.10 9.05 -54.57
N PRO A 765 -57.75 9.97 -55.31
CA PRO A 765 -58.46 11.12 -54.75
C PRO A 765 -59.71 10.78 -53.93
#